data_AF-A0A1S3MZL5-F1
#
_entry.id   AF-A0A1S3MZL5-F1
#
_cell.length_a   1.000
_cell.length_b   1.000
_cell.length_c   1.000
_cell.angle_alpha   90.00
_cell.angle_beta   90.00
_cell.angle_gamma   90.00
#
_symmetry.space_group_name_H-M   'P 1'
#
loop_
_entity.id
_entity.type
_entity.pdbx_description
1 polymer ?
#
loop_
_entity_poly.entity_id
_entity_poly.type
_entity_poly.pdbx_seq_one_letter_code
_entity_poly.pdbx_strand_id
1 'polypeptide(L)'
;MGLLAVDKAYKPACPRVLYKSDDDRRVFPKMHLDPVDRKHVYMALKNQMMRVPVAQCSEHKSLKGCWSAQDPFCGWCESENSRCSFQDDCLQPSAWISISEDSQQQNMVSYQVEKSNSGEKITLTVKVHLTLNGTGSLTFACNFLNRSGHMCDRTTPAPAFPRCSCLFSSDQLPAEGLDVTVEIRVGKQNLTEKLMLTNCSDITGPPTSALCSQCMTAGCSWSNDACSWTPRSDNSDPIQDVCRLSQSGMNYSEPVIVSIVPSVLSFHGRNHALMTGKNLHHVTRVRIQGHMDCSFKDGKRKIKVQGSQLEFVEGVVHDHAPQTILTNYSSGSLWYHTPLFEHINQPVTSTVFLRVANQTLACSSQLTYHPDPEFTSYTAIKTGNDLRVTIEKRADELNIATEEILVFGVQEENQDVQCIMETIEKSNGTDSVICEIKNTPNFNINSVRIRVGNFTKNLLPKQAALSSLLILVLIPIIIVVIVGAVWYSYIKQRKMAAQMNKQLELLECDIRNDIRQGFVDMQTEKCDLIENVGAIPFLDYKHFASRIFFPDGGPVMTSCIKDIGQDAVKVQPDESCQALSRLIRDQVFLTSFVHALEEQKNFNVKEKCAVASLLTVSLHGDLPYLTQVMEELLRALMDQPSNSQPKLMLRRTESIVEKLLTNWMSICLYGFLRESVGQPLFLLVCALTQQMSKGPVDSVTEKALYTLNEDWLLWQAQDFSPMRLQVLFAVGTDGEVSEPLEVSALDCDTVEQVKEKILMAFKTKFGFPYNTPLQQMHIEYEKDGRFVPLKEVDASSGVLGEVTMLNTLKHYKVPDGASIKVLSKTHPILSPQSSLKDDQNYSTKYFHLIDPDIDQDQRKNPERKKLKLKEVYLTKLLSTKVAVHSFVENLFRTIWGTPNLKAPPAIKYFFDFLDAQGESKRISDPDVLHIWKTNSLPLRFWVNILKNPQFVFDMEKTPPLDGCLSVIAQAFMDSFSLAEKQLGKHDPTNKLLYAKDISKYKQEVRAYYKQVRDQPPINSSEFKEFLHEESKKHENEFNESAALWELYKYMQRYFDEIKLKLDQNGAPMELKEQLQHVKSLFDSLNCSWN
;
A
#
# COMPACT_ATOMS: atom_id res chain seq x y z
N MET A 1 -11.04 -16.81 2.06
CA MET A 1 -12.30 -16.05 1.88
C MET A 1 -13.16 -16.80 0.88
N GLY A 2 -14.35 -17.25 1.29
CA GLY A 2 -15.33 -17.88 0.40
C GLY A 2 -16.48 -16.93 0.12
N LEU A 3 -16.84 -16.72 -1.15
CA LEU A 3 -18.06 -16.00 -1.54
C LEU A 3 -19.10 -17.04 -1.94
N LEU A 4 -20.31 -16.92 -1.37
CA LEU A 4 -21.45 -17.75 -1.73
C LEU A 4 -22.18 -17.03 -2.87
N ALA A 5 -21.92 -17.43 -4.11
CA ALA A 5 -22.72 -16.97 -5.23
C ALA A 5 -24.11 -17.61 -5.14
N VAL A 6 -25.15 -16.85 -5.44
CA VAL A 6 -26.52 -17.36 -5.58
C VAL A 6 -26.96 -17.16 -7.01
N ASP A 7 -27.67 -18.12 -7.59
CA ASP A 7 -28.29 -17.93 -8.90
C ASP A 7 -29.43 -16.90 -8.81
N LYS A 8 -30.01 -16.51 -9.96
CA LYS A 8 -31.13 -15.55 -10.02
C LYS A 8 -32.40 -16.04 -9.29
N ALA A 9 -32.48 -17.33 -8.93
CA ALA A 9 -33.55 -17.92 -8.13
C ALA A 9 -33.16 -18.09 -6.64
N TYR A 10 -32.08 -17.44 -6.20
CA TYR A 10 -31.54 -17.46 -4.84
C TYR A 10 -31.06 -18.85 -4.37
N LYS A 11 -30.82 -19.79 -5.29
CA LYS A 11 -30.23 -21.08 -4.92
C LYS A 11 -28.72 -20.91 -4.71
N PRO A 12 -28.17 -21.42 -3.61
CA PRO A 12 -26.75 -21.29 -3.31
C PRO A 12 -25.92 -22.12 -4.30
N ALA A 13 -25.01 -21.46 -5.01
CA ALA A 13 -23.93 -22.12 -5.73
C ALA A 13 -22.85 -22.60 -4.74
N CYS A 14 -21.98 -23.51 -5.19
CA CYS A 14 -20.92 -24.03 -4.33
C CYS A 14 -19.99 -22.88 -3.87
N PRO A 15 -19.69 -22.74 -2.57
CA PRO A 15 -18.80 -21.71 -2.06
C PRO A 15 -17.42 -21.86 -2.70
N ARG A 16 -16.92 -20.77 -3.28
CA ARG A 16 -15.62 -20.74 -3.94
C ARG A 16 -14.66 -19.84 -3.19
N VAL A 17 -13.44 -20.31 -2.94
CA VAL A 17 -12.40 -19.52 -2.28
C VAL A 17 -11.80 -18.55 -3.30
N LEU A 18 -12.10 -17.26 -3.17
CA LEU A 18 -11.54 -16.23 -4.07
C LEU A 18 -10.12 -15.80 -3.69
N TYR A 19 -9.77 -15.96 -2.42
CA TYR A 19 -8.45 -15.64 -1.90
C TYR A 19 -8.14 -16.45 -0.64
N LYS A 20 -6.95 -17.05 -0.57
CA LYS A 20 -6.39 -17.74 0.58
C LYS A 20 -5.05 -17.08 0.93
N SER A 21 -4.89 -16.68 2.19
CA SER A 21 -3.62 -16.14 2.70
C SER A 21 -2.69 -17.31 3.04
N ASP A 22 -1.40 -17.18 2.75
CA ASP A 22 -0.39 -18.21 3.03
C ASP A 22 -0.17 -18.44 4.54
N ASP A 23 -0.59 -17.47 5.37
CA ASP A 23 -0.27 -17.38 6.80
C ASP A 23 -1.47 -17.63 7.76
N ASP A 24 -2.63 -18.09 7.27
CA ASP A 24 -3.83 -18.42 8.07
C ASP A 24 -4.41 -17.28 8.95
N ARG A 25 -4.06 -16.02 8.66
CA ARG A 25 -4.49 -14.83 9.42
C ARG A 25 -5.90 -14.35 9.04
N ARG A 26 -6.66 -13.86 10.02
CA ARG A 26 -8.05 -13.38 9.86
C ARG A 26 -8.13 -12.16 8.93
N VAL A 27 -9.05 -12.22 7.97
CA VAL A 27 -9.48 -11.10 7.11
C VAL A 27 -10.45 -10.22 7.89
N PHE A 28 -10.43 -8.89 7.70
CA PHE A 28 -11.40 -8.00 8.35
C PHE A 28 -12.82 -8.25 7.81
N PRO A 29 -13.87 -8.25 8.66
CA PRO A 29 -15.23 -8.62 8.24
C PRO A 29 -15.92 -7.62 7.29
N LYS A 30 -15.42 -6.39 7.18
CA LYS A 30 -16.01 -5.33 6.34
C LYS A 30 -15.39 -5.37 4.94
N MET A 31 -16.14 -5.94 4.00
CA MET A 31 -15.80 -6.00 2.58
C MET A 31 -16.71 -5.03 1.84
N HIS A 32 -16.13 -4.24 0.92
CA HIS A 32 -16.89 -3.32 0.09
C HIS A 32 -16.81 -3.78 -1.36
N LEU A 33 -17.97 -3.96 -2.01
CA LEU A 33 -18.04 -4.07 -3.47
C LEU A 33 -17.55 -2.76 -4.08
N ASP A 34 -16.80 -2.86 -5.18
CA ASP A 34 -16.36 -1.73 -5.96
C ASP A 34 -17.57 -0.90 -6.41
N PRO A 35 -17.70 0.36 -5.98
CA PRO A 35 -18.90 1.15 -6.24
C PRO A 35 -19.04 1.54 -7.71
N VAL A 36 -17.98 1.43 -8.50
CA VAL A 36 -17.96 1.85 -9.92
C VAL A 36 -18.51 0.75 -10.82
N ASP A 37 -18.02 -0.48 -10.67
CA ASP A 37 -18.35 -1.60 -11.57
C ASP A 37 -19.02 -2.80 -10.88
N ARG A 38 -18.97 -2.88 -9.53
CA ARG A 38 -19.40 -4.03 -8.72
C ARG A 38 -18.75 -5.37 -9.12
N LYS A 39 -17.67 -5.35 -9.91
CA LYS A 39 -16.92 -6.53 -10.39
C LYS A 39 -15.80 -6.93 -9.44
N HIS A 40 -15.47 -6.09 -8.47
CA HIS A 40 -14.39 -6.34 -7.52
C HIS A 40 -14.87 -6.12 -6.09
N VAL A 41 -14.22 -6.77 -5.15
CA VAL A 41 -14.36 -6.55 -3.71
C VAL A 41 -13.04 -6.01 -3.19
N TYR A 42 -13.11 -4.90 -2.47
CA TYR A 42 -11.99 -4.41 -1.69
C TYR A 42 -11.93 -5.16 -0.37
N MET A 43 -10.82 -5.88 -0.19
CA MET A 43 -10.51 -6.63 1.01
C MET A 43 -9.45 -5.89 1.83
N ALA A 44 -9.80 -5.55 3.07
CA ALA A 44 -8.84 -5.03 4.03
C ALA A 44 -8.16 -6.18 4.78
N LEU A 45 -6.83 -6.22 4.70
CA LEU A 45 -5.94 -7.00 5.56
C LEU A 45 -5.30 -6.03 6.56
N LYS A 46 -4.67 -6.55 7.62
CA LYS A 46 -4.15 -5.74 8.74
C LYS A 46 -3.31 -4.52 8.32
N ASN A 47 -2.51 -4.66 7.25
CA ASN A 47 -1.59 -3.62 6.80
C ASN A 47 -1.73 -3.29 5.29
N GLN A 48 -2.75 -3.82 4.59
CA GLN A 48 -2.89 -3.61 3.15
C GLN A 48 -4.34 -3.76 2.67
N MET A 49 -4.70 -3.03 1.62
CA MET A 49 -5.98 -3.15 0.92
C MET A 49 -5.77 -3.82 -0.43
N MET A 50 -6.54 -4.88 -0.70
CA MET A 50 -6.43 -5.68 -1.92
C MET A 50 -7.74 -5.59 -2.71
N ARG A 51 -7.66 -5.45 -4.04
CA ARG A 51 -8.81 -5.49 -4.95
C ARG A 51 -8.90 -6.89 -5.56
N VAL A 52 -9.98 -7.63 -5.28
CA VAL A 52 -10.16 -9.03 -5.70
C VAL A 52 -11.41 -9.14 -6.58
N PRO A 53 -11.35 -9.75 -7.78
CA PRO A 53 -12.52 -9.87 -8.65
C PRO A 53 -13.60 -10.77 -8.02
N VAL A 54 -14.88 -10.43 -8.22
CA VAL A 54 -16.05 -11.18 -7.71
C VAL A 54 -16.23 -12.52 -8.40
N ALA A 55 -15.74 -12.65 -9.64
CA ALA A 55 -15.80 -13.86 -10.47
C ALA A 55 -14.51 -14.02 -11.29
N GLN A 56 -14.09 -15.26 -11.53
CA GLN A 56 -12.89 -15.61 -12.30
C GLN A 56 -13.26 -16.21 -13.66
N CYS A 57 -13.95 -15.44 -14.51
CA CYS A 57 -14.48 -15.93 -15.79
C CYS A 57 -13.40 -16.49 -16.74
N SER A 58 -12.17 -15.96 -16.67
CA SER A 58 -11.04 -16.33 -17.53
C SER A 58 -10.58 -17.79 -17.39
N GLU A 59 -11.01 -18.51 -16.36
CA GLU A 59 -10.73 -19.94 -16.21
C GLU A 59 -11.49 -20.80 -17.23
N HIS A 60 -12.65 -20.33 -17.68
CA HIS A 60 -13.48 -21.07 -18.62
C HIS A 60 -13.05 -20.78 -20.06
N LYS A 61 -12.30 -21.71 -20.65
CA LYS A 61 -11.73 -21.58 -22.00
C LYS A 61 -12.67 -22.00 -23.14
N SER A 62 -13.93 -22.36 -22.85
CA SER A 62 -14.89 -22.83 -23.87
C SER A 62 -16.31 -22.38 -23.54
N LEU A 63 -17.15 -22.15 -24.58
CA LEU A 63 -18.55 -21.73 -24.43
C LEU A 63 -19.33 -22.67 -23.51
N LYS A 64 -19.25 -24.00 -23.73
CA LYS A 64 -19.92 -25.00 -22.89
C LYS A 64 -19.44 -24.92 -21.43
N GLY A 65 -18.15 -24.74 -21.20
CA GLY A 65 -17.57 -24.59 -19.85
C GLY A 65 -17.97 -23.28 -19.15
N CYS A 66 -18.08 -22.18 -19.89
CA CYS A 66 -18.53 -20.88 -19.38
C CYS A 66 -20.01 -20.93 -18.99
N TRP A 67 -20.86 -21.55 -19.83
CA TRP A 67 -22.28 -21.73 -19.55
C TRP A 67 -22.53 -22.70 -18.39
N SER A 68 -21.81 -23.82 -18.32
CA SER A 68 -21.95 -24.79 -17.22
C SER A 68 -21.51 -24.26 -15.85
N ALA A 69 -20.69 -23.19 -15.82
CA ALA A 69 -20.31 -22.54 -14.57
C ALA A 69 -21.50 -21.87 -13.86
N GLN A 70 -22.54 -21.50 -14.62
CA GLN A 70 -23.75 -20.83 -14.12
C GLN A 70 -23.42 -19.58 -13.27
N ASP A 71 -22.29 -18.92 -13.56
CA ASP A 71 -21.88 -17.69 -12.89
C ASP A 71 -22.63 -16.50 -13.53
N PRO A 72 -23.45 -15.77 -12.76
CA PRO A 72 -24.28 -14.70 -13.30
C PRO A 72 -23.48 -13.50 -13.85
N PHE A 73 -22.20 -13.38 -13.51
CA PHE A 73 -21.33 -12.30 -13.99
C PHE A 73 -20.49 -12.68 -15.21
N CYS A 74 -20.46 -13.96 -15.58
CA CYS A 74 -19.67 -14.46 -16.71
C CYS A 74 -20.54 -14.76 -17.94
N GLY A 75 -20.04 -14.40 -19.12
CA GLY A 75 -20.62 -14.82 -20.40
C GLY A 75 -19.55 -14.98 -21.48
N TRP A 76 -19.94 -15.51 -22.62
CA TRP A 76 -19.01 -15.85 -23.68
C TRP A 76 -18.88 -14.72 -24.70
N CYS A 77 -17.69 -14.17 -24.86
CA CYS A 77 -17.40 -13.10 -25.81
C CYS A 77 -16.84 -13.66 -27.11
N GLU A 78 -17.60 -13.57 -28.19
CA GLU A 78 -17.23 -14.05 -29.53
C GLU A 78 -16.42 -13.00 -30.33
N SER A 79 -15.29 -12.57 -29.76
CA SER A 79 -14.31 -11.67 -30.43
C SER A 79 -13.13 -12.47 -31.02
N GLU A 80 -12.10 -11.80 -31.57
CA GLU A 80 -10.89 -12.43 -32.13
C GLU A 80 -10.26 -13.48 -31.19
N ASN A 81 -10.33 -13.27 -29.88
CA ASN A 81 -9.73 -14.15 -28.86
C ASN A 81 -10.75 -15.03 -28.09
N SER A 82 -12.00 -15.15 -28.55
CA SER A 82 -13.09 -16.03 -28.04
C SER A 82 -12.90 -16.53 -26.59
N ARG A 83 -13.40 -15.79 -25.61
CA ARG A 83 -13.13 -16.04 -24.17
C ARG A 83 -14.37 -15.85 -23.31
N CYS A 84 -14.40 -16.53 -22.17
CA CYS A 84 -15.37 -16.25 -21.11
C CYS A 84 -14.92 -15.00 -20.34
N SER A 85 -15.76 -13.97 -20.29
CA SER A 85 -15.45 -12.68 -19.68
C SER A 85 -16.71 -12.01 -19.12
N PHE A 86 -16.50 -10.93 -18.37
CA PHE A 86 -17.58 -9.99 -18.08
C PHE A 86 -18.09 -9.35 -19.39
N GLN A 87 -19.33 -8.86 -19.37
CA GLN A 87 -19.97 -8.24 -20.53
C GLN A 87 -19.20 -7.04 -21.07
N ASP A 88 -18.81 -6.08 -20.22
CA ASP A 88 -18.10 -4.86 -20.67
C ASP A 88 -16.66 -5.12 -21.13
N ASP A 89 -16.09 -6.28 -20.76
CA ASP A 89 -14.74 -6.69 -21.17
C ASP A 89 -14.75 -7.32 -22.58
N CYS A 90 -15.95 -7.45 -23.17
CA CYS A 90 -16.14 -7.86 -24.54
C CYS A 90 -16.14 -6.64 -25.46
N LEU A 91 -15.10 -6.52 -26.30
CA LEU A 91 -14.90 -5.40 -27.23
C LEU A 91 -16.11 -5.15 -28.16
N GLN A 92 -16.93 -6.18 -28.41
CA GLN A 92 -18.19 -6.09 -29.14
C GLN A 92 -19.34 -6.66 -28.28
N PRO A 93 -20.13 -5.80 -27.62
CA PRO A 93 -21.24 -6.24 -26.76
C PRO A 93 -22.30 -7.09 -27.50
N SER A 94 -22.45 -6.88 -28.81
CA SER A 94 -23.36 -7.65 -29.69
C SER A 94 -22.91 -9.09 -29.94
N ALA A 95 -21.65 -9.41 -29.64
CA ALA A 95 -21.05 -10.74 -29.76
C ALA A 95 -20.96 -11.46 -28.41
N TRP A 96 -21.61 -10.91 -27.37
CA TRP A 96 -21.61 -11.48 -26.02
C TRP A 96 -22.83 -12.37 -25.82
N ILE A 97 -22.57 -13.63 -25.46
CA ILE A 97 -23.58 -14.68 -25.28
C ILE A 97 -23.78 -14.89 -23.77
N SER A 98 -25.02 -14.70 -23.31
CA SER A 98 -25.37 -14.84 -21.90
C SER A 98 -25.94 -16.22 -21.57
N ILE A 99 -25.98 -16.54 -20.28
CA ILE A 99 -26.59 -17.77 -19.75
C ILE A 99 -28.11 -17.60 -19.77
N SER A 100 -28.84 -18.62 -20.26
CA SER A 100 -30.31 -18.61 -20.36
C SER A 100 -30.97 -18.39 -18.99
N GLU A 101 -32.06 -17.61 -18.96
CA GLU A 101 -32.79 -17.26 -17.73
C GLU A 101 -33.82 -18.33 -17.30
N ASP A 102 -33.98 -19.39 -18.11
CA ASP A 102 -34.98 -20.43 -17.88
C ASP A 102 -34.51 -21.44 -16.80
N SER A 103 -34.96 -21.22 -15.56
CA SER A 103 -34.60 -22.00 -14.36
C SER A 103 -34.97 -23.51 -14.38
N GLN A 104 -35.64 -23.99 -15.44
CA GLN A 104 -36.05 -25.39 -15.60
C GLN A 104 -35.15 -26.22 -16.53
N GLN A 105 -34.20 -25.61 -17.24
CA GLN A 105 -33.40 -26.32 -18.25
C GLN A 105 -32.03 -26.74 -17.71
N GLN A 106 -31.77 -28.04 -17.63
CA GLN A 106 -30.52 -28.61 -17.10
C GLN A 106 -29.37 -28.67 -18.14
N ASN A 107 -29.69 -28.58 -19.44
CA ASN A 107 -28.74 -28.77 -20.54
C ASN A 107 -28.79 -27.62 -21.56
N MET A 108 -27.63 -27.28 -22.13
CA MET A 108 -27.47 -26.22 -23.14
C MET A 108 -28.14 -26.54 -24.48
N VAL A 109 -28.35 -27.82 -24.79
CA VAL A 109 -28.99 -28.30 -26.03
C VAL A 109 -30.06 -29.34 -25.66
N SER A 110 -31.20 -29.27 -26.34
CA SER A 110 -32.31 -30.23 -26.22
C SER A 110 -32.79 -30.67 -27.60
N TYR A 111 -33.50 -31.80 -27.70
CA TYR A 111 -33.97 -32.32 -28.98
C TYR A 111 -35.38 -32.91 -28.86
N GLN A 112 -36.06 -33.04 -29.99
CA GLN A 112 -37.42 -33.56 -30.13
C GLN A 112 -37.54 -34.32 -31.46
N VAL A 113 -38.28 -35.42 -31.49
CA VAL A 113 -38.45 -36.28 -32.68
C VAL A 113 -39.92 -36.42 -33.02
N GLU A 114 -40.25 -36.29 -34.30
CA GLU A 114 -41.63 -36.33 -34.82
C GLU A 114 -41.71 -37.27 -36.03
N LYS A 115 -42.82 -38.01 -36.18
CA LYS A 115 -43.06 -38.90 -37.33
C LYS A 115 -44.10 -38.28 -38.27
N SER A 116 -43.91 -38.41 -39.58
CA SER A 116 -44.89 -37.95 -40.56
C SER A 116 -46.18 -38.77 -40.49
N ASN A 117 -47.31 -38.18 -40.90
CA ASN A 117 -48.62 -38.85 -40.90
C ASN A 117 -48.68 -40.08 -41.83
N SER A 118 -47.77 -40.19 -42.82
CA SER A 118 -47.62 -41.37 -43.69
C SER A 118 -46.76 -42.48 -43.05
N GLY A 119 -46.10 -42.21 -41.93
CA GLY A 119 -45.17 -43.13 -41.26
C GLY A 119 -43.81 -43.30 -41.94
N GLU A 120 -43.62 -42.68 -43.11
CA GLU A 120 -42.49 -42.92 -44.02
C GLU A 120 -41.27 -42.03 -43.71
N LYS A 121 -41.46 -40.86 -43.07
CA LYS A 121 -40.39 -39.91 -42.73
C LYS A 121 -40.40 -39.48 -41.26
N ILE A 122 -39.21 -39.16 -40.75
CA ILE A 122 -38.96 -38.75 -39.37
C ILE A 122 -38.29 -37.37 -39.37
N THR A 123 -38.71 -36.49 -38.48
CA THR A 123 -38.13 -35.15 -38.28
C THR A 123 -37.48 -35.09 -36.90
N LEU A 124 -36.16 -34.90 -36.85
CA LEU A 124 -35.41 -34.61 -35.64
C LEU A 124 -35.20 -33.10 -35.54
N THR A 125 -35.69 -32.46 -34.48
CA THR A 125 -35.51 -31.03 -34.20
C THR A 125 -34.64 -30.82 -32.96
N VAL A 126 -33.56 -30.06 -33.10
CA VAL A 126 -32.62 -29.72 -32.04
C VAL A 126 -32.78 -28.24 -31.68
N LYS A 127 -32.84 -27.92 -30.39
CA LYS A 127 -32.97 -26.56 -29.84
C LYS A 127 -31.79 -26.23 -28.93
N VAL A 128 -31.16 -25.07 -29.15
CA VAL A 128 -30.07 -24.52 -28.33
C VAL A 128 -30.61 -23.49 -27.36
N HIS A 129 -30.29 -23.61 -26.07
CA HIS A 129 -30.76 -22.70 -25.01
C HIS A 129 -29.69 -21.67 -24.65
N LEU A 130 -29.45 -20.76 -25.59
CA LEU A 130 -28.56 -19.61 -25.43
C LEU A 130 -29.34 -18.32 -25.69
N THR A 131 -28.96 -17.24 -25.01
CA THR A 131 -29.55 -15.92 -25.21
C THR A 131 -28.54 -15.04 -25.93
N LEU A 132 -28.96 -14.46 -27.07
CA LEU A 132 -28.13 -13.58 -27.89
C LEU A 132 -28.56 -12.13 -27.68
N ASN A 133 -27.64 -11.30 -27.17
CA ASN A 133 -27.89 -9.87 -26.98
C ASN A 133 -27.39 -9.08 -28.20
N GLY A 134 -28.13 -9.13 -29.31
CA GLY A 134 -27.82 -8.31 -30.49
C GLY A 134 -28.63 -8.64 -31.74
N THR A 135 -28.71 -7.69 -32.68
CA THR A 135 -29.34 -7.81 -34.01
C THR A 135 -28.41 -8.42 -35.08
N GLY A 136 -27.18 -8.79 -34.71
CA GLY A 136 -26.22 -9.42 -35.61
C GLY A 136 -26.52 -10.91 -35.78
N SER A 137 -26.78 -11.35 -37.01
CA SER A 137 -26.98 -12.76 -37.34
C SER A 137 -25.68 -13.55 -37.11
N LEU A 138 -25.52 -14.17 -35.94
CA LEU A 138 -24.47 -15.17 -35.74
C LEU A 138 -24.67 -16.31 -36.75
N THR A 139 -23.57 -16.84 -37.27
CA THR A 139 -23.65 -18.00 -38.18
C THR A 139 -24.16 -19.20 -37.39
N PHE A 140 -25.37 -19.65 -37.71
CA PHE A 140 -25.98 -20.81 -37.10
C PHE A 140 -26.12 -21.91 -38.16
N ALA A 141 -25.43 -23.04 -37.93
CA ALA A 141 -25.51 -24.18 -38.83
C ALA A 141 -25.59 -25.46 -38.02
N CYS A 142 -26.34 -26.44 -38.50
CA CYS A 142 -26.35 -27.77 -37.93
C CYS A 142 -26.04 -28.79 -39.01
N ASN A 143 -25.19 -29.75 -38.67
CA ASN A 143 -24.90 -30.90 -39.50
C ASN A 143 -25.28 -32.16 -38.73
N PHE A 144 -26.11 -33.00 -39.33
CA PHE A 144 -26.58 -34.24 -38.72
C PHE A 144 -25.94 -35.42 -39.43
N LEU A 145 -25.16 -36.17 -38.66
CA LEU A 145 -24.31 -37.24 -39.14
C LEU A 145 -24.75 -38.57 -38.53
N ASN A 146 -24.76 -39.62 -39.35
CA ASN A 146 -24.89 -41.01 -38.96
C ASN A 146 -23.64 -41.79 -39.43
N ARG A 147 -23.52 -43.08 -39.10
CA ARG A 147 -22.43 -43.99 -39.52
C ARG A 147 -22.22 -44.05 -41.04
N SER A 148 -23.23 -43.72 -41.85
CA SER A 148 -23.17 -43.66 -43.32
C SER A 148 -22.88 -42.26 -43.90
N GLY A 149 -22.77 -41.21 -43.07
CA GLY A 149 -22.54 -39.83 -43.50
C GLY A 149 -23.72 -38.87 -43.21
N HIS A 150 -23.97 -37.91 -44.11
CA HIS A 150 -25.03 -36.91 -43.96
C HIS A 150 -26.41 -37.55 -44.05
N MET A 151 -27.20 -37.45 -42.97
CA MET A 151 -28.46 -38.18 -42.81
C MET A 151 -29.66 -37.45 -43.43
N CYS A 152 -29.61 -36.11 -43.49
CA CYS A 152 -30.81 -35.34 -43.83
C CYS A 152 -31.10 -35.31 -45.33
N ASP A 153 -32.37 -35.46 -45.66
CA ASP A 153 -32.95 -35.24 -46.98
C ASP A 153 -32.71 -33.81 -47.46
N ARG A 154 -32.60 -33.63 -48.78
CA ARG A 154 -32.48 -32.29 -49.41
C ARG A 154 -33.68 -31.37 -49.16
N THR A 155 -34.81 -31.92 -48.71
CA THR A 155 -36.03 -31.17 -48.38
C THR A 155 -36.05 -30.62 -46.94
N THR A 156 -34.95 -30.78 -46.19
CA THR A 156 -34.84 -30.33 -44.81
C THR A 156 -34.84 -28.78 -44.71
N PRO A 157 -35.60 -28.18 -43.77
CA PRO A 157 -35.56 -26.73 -43.54
C PRO A 157 -34.15 -26.21 -43.26
N ALA A 158 -33.84 -25.02 -43.77
CA ALA A 158 -32.58 -24.35 -43.44
C ALA A 158 -32.49 -24.09 -41.91
N PRO A 159 -31.31 -24.27 -41.29
CA PRO A 159 -31.13 -24.06 -39.86
C PRO A 159 -31.36 -22.60 -39.50
N ALA A 160 -32.13 -22.33 -38.44
CA ALA A 160 -32.46 -20.99 -37.97
C ALA A 160 -32.43 -20.92 -36.44
N PHE A 161 -31.52 -20.13 -35.86
CA PHE A 161 -31.35 -20.05 -34.41
C PHE A 161 -32.68 -19.74 -33.69
N PRO A 162 -33.03 -20.44 -32.59
CA PRO A 162 -32.23 -21.43 -31.86
C PRO A 162 -32.47 -22.90 -32.30
N ARG A 163 -33.09 -23.15 -33.46
CA ARG A 163 -33.55 -24.48 -33.87
C ARG A 163 -33.01 -24.95 -35.21
N CYS A 164 -32.68 -26.23 -35.30
CA CYS A 164 -32.38 -26.88 -36.57
C CYS A 164 -33.05 -28.24 -36.63
N SER A 165 -33.50 -28.62 -37.82
CA SER A 165 -34.22 -29.87 -38.03
C SER A 165 -33.53 -30.72 -39.07
N CYS A 166 -33.74 -32.03 -39.03
CA CYS A 166 -33.25 -33.01 -39.99
C CYS A 166 -34.39 -33.95 -40.35
N LEU A 167 -34.72 -34.05 -41.65
CA LEU A 167 -35.69 -35.03 -42.13
C LEU A 167 -34.97 -36.23 -42.74
N PHE A 168 -35.40 -37.45 -42.41
CA PHE A 168 -34.84 -38.68 -42.96
C PHE A 168 -35.91 -39.78 -43.04
N SER A 169 -35.70 -40.78 -43.90
CA SER A 169 -36.64 -41.89 -44.09
C SER A 169 -36.67 -42.85 -42.89
N SER A 170 -37.86 -43.35 -42.55
CA SER A 170 -38.03 -44.31 -41.44
C SER A 170 -37.27 -45.62 -41.66
N ASP A 171 -37.02 -46.01 -42.91
CA ASP A 171 -36.23 -47.22 -43.26
C ASP A 171 -34.77 -47.13 -42.82
N GLN A 172 -34.27 -45.90 -42.56
CA GLN A 172 -32.92 -45.68 -42.06
C GLN A 172 -32.83 -45.89 -40.54
N LEU A 173 -33.94 -46.18 -39.85
CA LEU A 173 -33.96 -46.44 -38.41
C LEU A 173 -33.86 -47.96 -38.15
N PRO A 174 -32.71 -48.47 -37.67
CA PRO A 174 -32.54 -49.89 -37.37
C PRO A 174 -33.38 -50.29 -36.14
N ALA A 175 -33.69 -51.58 -36.00
CA ALA A 175 -34.38 -52.12 -34.82
C ALA A 175 -33.60 -51.85 -33.51
N GLU A 176 -32.27 -51.73 -33.58
CA GLU A 176 -31.39 -51.44 -32.43
C GLU A 176 -31.30 -49.94 -32.09
N GLY A 177 -31.91 -49.06 -32.89
CA GLY A 177 -31.79 -47.60 -32.77
C GLY A 177 -30.75 -46.98 -33.72
N LEU A 178 -30.84 -45.68 -33.91
CA LEU A 178 -30.05 -44.87 -34.83
C LEU A 178 -29.17 -43.86 -34.07
N ASP A 179 -27.85 -44.01 -34.19
CA ASP A 179 -26.86 -43.09 -33.64
C ASP A 179 -26.80 -41.82 -34.48
N VAL A 180 -27.19 -40.67 -33.92
CA VAL A 180 -27.12 -39.38 -34.62
C VAL A 180 -26.16 -38.45 -33.89
N THR A 181 -25.13 -38.00 -34.59
CA THR A 181 -24.24 -36.94 -34.10
C THR A 181 -24.67 -35.61 -34.72
N VAL A 182 -24.98 -34.64 -33.87
CA VAL A 182 -25.38 -33.30 -34.28
C VAL A 182 -24.22 -32.34 -34.00
N GLU A 183 -23.64 -31.80 -35.07
CA GLU A 183 -22.64 -30.74 -34.99
C GLU A 183 -23.34 -29.39 -35.20
N ILE A 184 -23.38 -28.57 -34.16
CA ILE A 184 -24.03 -27.26 -34.14
C ILE A 184 -22.96 -26.18 -34.10
N ARG A 185 -22.89 -25.36 -35.14
CA ARG A 185 -22.05 -24.17 -35.17
C ARG A 185 -22.86 -22.96 -34.72
N VAL A 186 -22.39 -22.29 -33.67
CA VAL A 186 -22.89 -21.00 -33.20
C VAL A 186 -21.73 -20.01 -33.30
N GLY A 187 -21.73 -19.20 -34.35
CA GLY A 187 -20.63 -18.30 -34.65
C GLY A 187 -19.33 -19.08 -34.95
N LYS A 188 -18.24 -18.77 -34.26
CA LYS A 188 -16.95 -19.49 -34.32
C LYS A 188 -16.91 -20.76 -33.46
N GLN A 189 -17.94 -21.01 -32.64
CA GLN A 189 -17.97 -22.16 -31.73
C GLN A 189 -18.70 -23.34 -32.35
N ASN A 190 -18.10 -24.54 -32.25
CA ASN A 190 -18.74 -25.78 -32.63
C ASN A 190 -19.13 -26.56 -31.36
N LEU A 191 -20.39 -26.98 -31.31
CA LEU A 191 -20.96 -27.84 -30.29
C LEU A 191 -21.27 -29.18 -30.92
N THR A 192 -21.07 -30.26 -30.19
CA THR A 192 -21.37 -31.61 -30.69
C THR A 192 -22.19 -32.35 -29.66
N GLU A 193 -23.36 -32.85 -30.06
CA GLU A 193 -24.23 -33.66 -29.23
C GLU A 193 -24.48 -35.01 -29.89
N LYS A 194 -24.44 -36.08 -29.11
CA LYS A 194 -24.69 -37.45 -29.58
C LYS A 194 -26.07 -37.90 -29.09
N LEU A 195 -26.92 -38.31 -30.01
CA LEU A 195 -28.31 -38.69 -29.79
C LEU A 195 -28.50 -40.16 -30.20
N MET A 196 -29.34 -40.87 -29.46
CA MET A 196 -29.76 -42.24 -29.77
C MET A 196 -31.24 -42.22 -30.10
N LEU A 197 -31.61 -42.33 -31.38
CA LEU A 197 -33.01 -42.36 -31.78
C LEU A 197 -33.50 -43.81 -31.78
N THR A 198 -34.47 -44.13 -30.93
CA THR A 198 -35.05 -45.47 -30.86
C THR A 198 -36.53 -45.42 -31.21
N ASN A 199 -37.02 -46.46 -31.89
CA ASN A 199 -38.44 -46.56 -32.15
C ASN A 199 -39.17 -46.84 -30.82
N CYS A 200 -39.97 -45.89 -30.37
CA CYS A 200 -40.70 -46.00 -29.10
C CYS A 200 -42.11 -46.58 -29.24
N SER A 201 -42.52 -46.95 -30.46
CA SER A 201 -43.86 -47.50 -30.74
C SER A 201 -44.18 -48.77 -29.93
N ASP A 202 -43.15 -49.47 -29.44
CA ASP A 202 -43.28 -50.70 -28.66
C ASP A 202 -43.46 -50.44 -27.14
N ILE A 203 -43.37 -49.18 -26.70
CA ILE A 203 -43.54 -48.78 -25.29
C ILE A 203 -45.02 -48.44 -25.06
N THR A 204 -45.80 -49.45 -24.66
CA THR A 204 -47.26 -49.34 -24.42
C THR A 204 -47.63 -49.74 -22.99
N GLY A 205 -48.57 -49.04 -22.35
CA GLY A 205 -49.05 -49.37 -21.00
C GLY A 205 -49.62 -48.15 -20.27
N PRO A 206 -49.96 -48.25 -18.97
CA PRO A 206 -50.29 -47.07 -18.16
C PRO A 206 -49.04 -46.20 -17.94
N PRO A 207 -49.15 -44.85 -17.90
CA PRO A 207 -48.03 -43.91 -17.75
C PRO A 207 -47.38 -44.03 -16.37
N THR A 208 -46.55 -45.06 -16.20
CA THR A 208 -45.75 -45.26 -15.00
C THR A 208 -44.43 -44.52 -15.11
N SER A 209 -43.84 -44.27 -13.95
CA SER A 209 -42.49 -43.72 -13.78
C SER A 209 -41.45 -44.25 -14.75
N ALA A 210 -41.27 -45.58 -14.77
CA ALA A 210 -40.25 -46.21 -15.58
C ALA A 210 -40.54 -46.07 -17.08
N LEU A 211 -41.80 -46.25 -17.50
CA LEU A 211 -42.19 -46.15 -18.90
C LEU A 211 -42.15 -44.70 -19.41
N CYS A 212 -42.54 -43.73 -18.59
CA CYS A 212 -42.41 -42.30 -18.91
C CYS A 212 -40.95 -41.90 -19.07
N SER A 213 -40.06 -42.38 -18.20
CA SER A 213 -38.63 -42.13 -18.30
C SER A 213 -38.04 -42.76 -19.57
N GLN A 214 -38.41 -44.00 -19.89
CA GLN A 214 -37.98 -44.67 -21.13
C GLN A 214 -38.50 -43.95 -22.38
N CYS A 215 -39.76 -43.52 -22.38
CA CYS A 215 -40.39 -42.78 -23.47
C CYS A 215 -39.68 -41.45 -23.75
N MET A 216 -39.41 -40.66 -22.70
CA MET A 216 -38.71 -39.38 -22.85
C MET A 216 -37.23 -39.55 -23.25
N THR A 217 -36.57 -40.62 -22.79
CA THR A 217 -35.17 -40.92 -23.18
C THR A 217 -35.05 -41.32 -24.65
N ALA A 218 -36.10 -41.93 -25.22
CA ALA A 218 -36.21 -42.26 -26.64
C ALA A 218 -36.56 -41.07 -27.56
N GLY A 219 -36.74 -39.86 -26.98
CA GLY A 219 -37.10 -38.65 -27.74
C GLY A 219 -38.58 -38.56 -28.13
N CYS A 220 -39.43 -39.32 -27.45
CA CYS A 220 -40.87 -39.44 -27.72
C CYS A 220 -41.73 -38.75 -26.67
N SER A 221 -43.01 -38.60 -26.98
CA SER A 221 -44.04 -38.06 -26.09
C SER A 221 -45.08 -39.11 -25.79
N TRP A 222 -45.68 -39.04 -24.60
CA TRP A 222 -46.71 -39.98 -24.20
C TRP A 222 -48.09 -39.53 -24.68
N SER A 223 -48.78 -40.37 -25.43
CA SER A 223 -50.12 -40.09 -25.96
C SER A 223 -50.95 -41.36 -26.04
N ASN A 224 -52.19 -41.33 -25.54
CA ASN A 224 -53.16 -42.44 -25.62
C ASN A 224 -52.58 -43.79 -25.13
N ASP A 225 -52.00 -43.82 -23.92
CA ASP A 225 -51.43 -45.03 -23.29
C ASP A 225 -50.31 -45.73 -24.09
N ALA A 226 -49.70 -45.01 -25.04
CA ALA A 226 -48.54 -45.45 -25.79
C ALA A 226 -47.53 -44.31 -25.95
N CYS A 227 -46.25 -44.68 -25.97
CA CYS A 227 -45.20 -43.77 -26.35
C CYS A 227 -45.13 -43.70 -27.87
N SER A 228 -45.23 -42.50 -28.43
CA SER A 228 -45.06 -42.33 -29.87
C SER A 228 -44.38 -41.00 -30.19
N TRP A 229 -43.72 -40.96 -31.34
CA TRP A 229 -43.38 -39.69 -31.96
C TRP A 229 -44.68 -39.03 -32.40
N THR A 230 -45.00 -37.89 -31.82
CA THR A 230 -46.23 -37.16 -32.09
C THR A 230 -46.42 -36.93 -33.59
N PRO A 231 -47.55 -37.34 -34.19
CA PRO A 231 -47.92 -36.95 -35.55
C PRO A 231 -48.42 -35.50 -35.57
N ARG A 232 -48.16 -34.79 -36.66
CA ARG A 232 -48.59 -33.40 -36.85
C ARG A 232 -50.10 -33.37 -37.11
N SER A 233 -50.91 -33.06 -36.09
CA SER A 233 -52.30 -32.65 -36.26
C SER A 233 -52.37 -31.12 -36.29
N ASP A 234 -52.50 -30.55 -37.48
CA ASP A 234 -52.56 -29.10 -37.71
C ASP A 234 -53.87 -28.43 -37.18
N ASN A 235 -54.69 -29.06 -36.31
CA ASN A 235 -55.91 -28.44 -35.77
C ASN A 235 -56.53 -29.12 -34.51
N SER A 236 -55.72 -29.51 -33.51
CA SER A 236 -56.26 -29.87 -32.19
C SER A 236 -55.31 -29.42 -31.07
N ASP A 237 -55.87 -29.00 -29.95
CA ASP A 237 -55.18 -28.58 -28.72
C ASP A 237 -53.97 -29.46 -28.39
N PRO A 238 -52.88 -28.87 -27.84
CA PRO A 238 -51.64 -29.59 -27.60
C PRO A 238 -51.91 -30.79 -26.70
N ILE A 239 -51.72 -32.00 -27.24
CA ILE A 239 -51.83 -33.25 -26.50
C ILE A 239 -50.98 -33.12 -25.24
N GLN A 240 -51.63 -33.10 -24.08
CA GLN A 240 -51.00 -32.85 -22.80
C GLN A 240 -50.14 -34.06 -22.43
N ASP A 241 -48.82 -33.93 -22.60
CA ASP A 241 -47.85 -34.99 -22.31
C ASP A 241 -47.86 -35.32 -20.80
N VAL A 242 -48.55 -36.42 -20.47
CA VAL A 242 -48.77 -36.89 -19.09
C VAL A 242 -47.44 -37.12 -18.36
N CYS A 243 -46.38 -37.48 -19.09
CA CYS A 243 -45.06 -37.72 -18.52
C CYS A 243 -44.33 -36.44 -18.07
N ARG A 244 -44.74 -35.25 -18.54
CA ARG A 244 -44.18 -33.96 -18.04
C ARG A 244 -44.72 -33.58 -16.66
N LEU A 245 -45.93 -34.00 -16.29
CA LEU A 245 -46.56 -33.70 -15.00
C LEU A 245 -46.18 -34.71 -13.90
N SER A 246 -45.70 -35.91 -14.27
CA SER A 246 -45.36 -37.00 -13.34
C SER A 246 -43.96 -36.88 -12.69
N GLN A 247 -43.20 -35.82 -12.93
CA GLN A 247 -41.92 -35.58 -12.21
C GLN A 247 -42.08 -35.34 -10.70
N SER A 248 -43.32 -35.25 -10.19
CA SER A 248 -43.59 -35.08 -8.75
C SER A 248 -43.83 -36.39 -7.97
N GLY A 249 -43.80 -37.57 -8.61
CA GLY A 249 -43.97 -38.85 -7.89
C GLY A 249 -43.42 -40.05 -8.65
N MET A 250 -42.22 -40.52 -8.30
CA MET A 250 -41.60 -41.70 -8.90
C MET A 250 -40.96 -42.58 -7.81
N ASN A 251 -41.45 -43.81 -7.65
CA ASN A 251 -40.68 -44.91 -7.06
C ASN A 251 -39.64 -45.37 -8.09
N TYR A 252 -38.37 -45.51 -7.68
CA TYR A 252 -37.24 -45.91 -8.53
C TYR A 252 -36.77 -47.33 -8.20
N SER A 253 -36.31 -48.07 -9.21
CA SER A 253 -35.45 -49.26 -9.03
C SER A 253 -33.99 -48.81 -9.05
N GLU A 254 -33.18 -49.28 -8.09
CA GLU A 254 -31.82 -48.76 -7.87
C GLU A 254 -30.85 -49.01 -9.05
N PRO A 255 -30.01 -48.01 -9.40
CA PRO A 255 -28.92 -48.14 -10.36
C PRO A 255 -27.74 -48.95 -9.78
N VAL A 256 -27.16 -49.84 -10.58
CA VAL A 256 -26.07 -50.74 -10.18
C VAL A 256 -24.84 -50.48 -11.03
N ILE A 257 -23.78 -49.92 -10.45
CA ILE A 257 -22.49 -49.66 -11.14
C ILE A 257 -21.63 -50.93 -11.07
N VAL A 258 -21.15 -51.40 -12.23
CA VAL A 258 -20.29 -52.57 -12.39
C VAL A 258 -18.81 -52.19 -12.43
N SER A 259 -18.42 -51.08 -13.07
CA SER A 259 -17.03 -50.56 -13.04
C SER A 259 -16.91 -49.11 -13.50
N ILE A 260 -15.78 -48.45 -13.19
CA ILE A 260 -15.44 -47.07 -13.61
C ILE A 260 -13.97 -47.03 -13.99
N VAL A 261 -13.64 -46.66 -15.22
CA VAL A 261 -12.24 -46.67 -15.71
C VAL A 261 -11.86 -45.38 -16.45
N PRO A 262 -10.78 -44.68 -16.04
CA PRO A 262 -9.95 -44.95 -14.87
C PRO A 262 -10.64 -44.50 -13.58
N SER A 263 -10.37 -45.20 -12.47
CA SER A 263 -10.90 -44.89 -11.13
C SER A 263 -10.17 -43.73 -10.43
N VAL A 264 -9.07 -43.24 -11.02
CA VAL A 264 -8.27 -42.11 -10.54
C VAL A 264 -8.13 -41.09 -11.66
N LEU A 265 -8.57 -39.84 -11.40
CA LEU A 265 -8.55 -38.72 -12.34
C LEU A 265 -7.56 -37.65 -11.85
N SER A 266 -6.65 -37.21 -12.74
CA SER A 266 -5.62 -36.21 -12.46
C SER A 266 -6.17 -34.77 -12.45
N PHE A 267 -5.69 -33.95 -11.51
CA PHE A 267 -6.12 -32.56 -11.29
C PHE A 267 -5.67 -31.56 -12.37
N HIS A 268 -4.83 -31.97 -13.32
CA HIS A 268 -4.26 -31.11 -14.37
C HIS A 268 -4.63 -31.51 -15.81
N GLY A 269 -5.57 -32.43 -16.03
CA GLY A 269 -6.00 -32.83 -17.37
C GLY A 269 -7.48 -33.23 -17.43
N ARG A 270 -8.12 -33.06 -18.60
CA ARG A 270 -9.49 -33.58 -18.81
C ARG A 270 -9.43 -35.11 -18.78
N ASN A 271 -10.04 -35.73 -17.78
CA ASN A 271 -10.13 -37.18 -17.71
C ASN A 271 -11.53 -37.63 -18.12
N HIS A 272 -11.61 -38.53 -19.10
CA HIS A 272 -12.84 -39.21 -19.47
C HIS A 272 -12.89 -40.54 -18.73
N ALA A 273 -13.75 -40.65 -17.70
CA ALA A 273 -14.00 -41.89 -16.99
C ALA A 273 -15.19 -42.63 -17.60
N LEU A 274 -15.02 -43.91 -17.92
CA LEU A 274 -16.02 -44.79 -18.50
C LEU A 274 -16.68 -45.61 -17.38
N MET A 275 -17.94 -45.31 -17.08
CA MET A 275 -18.80 -46.04 -16.13
C MET A 275 -19.56 -47.16 -16.86
N THR A 276 -19.50 -48.40 -16.36
CA THR A 276 -20.32 -49.51 -16.85
C THR A 276 -21.16 -50.09 -15.72
N GLY A 277 -22.39 -50.52 -16.00
CA GLY A 277 -23.35 -50.98 -14.99
C GLY A 277 -24.76 -51.21 -15.53
N LYS A 278 -25.68 -51.67 -14.67
CA LYS A 278 -27.10 -51.92 -14.96
C LYS A 278 -27.97 -50.77 -14.41
N ASN A 279 -29.06 -50.45 -15.09
CA ASN A 279 -30.00 -49.38 -14.69
C ASN A 279 -29.37 -47.96 -14.58
N LEU A 280 -28.16 -47.75 -15.13
CA LEU A 280 -27.44 -46.48 -15.05
C LEU A 280 -28.09 -45.32 -15.82
N HIS A 281 -29.07 -45.62 -16.67
CA HIS A 281 -29.87 -44.63 -17.39
C HIS A 281 -30.80 -43.82 -16.48
N HIS A 282 -31.00 -44.23 -15.21
CA HIS A 282 -31.77 -43.49 -14.21
C HIS A 282 -30.91 -42.57 -13.31
N VAL A 283 -29.58 -42.61 -13.42
CA VAL A 283 -28.66 -41.84 -12.56
C VAL A 283 -28.52 -40.41 -13.06
N THR A 284 -28.93 -39.42 -12.27
CA THR A 284 -28.85 -37.99 -12.62
C THR A 284 -27.67 -37.25 -11.96
N ARG A 285 -27.05 -37.82 -10.91
CA ARG A 285 -25.85 -37.28 -10.22
C ARG A 285 -25.14 -38.37 -9.40
N VAL A 286 -23.81 -38.29 -9.24
CA VAL A 286 -23.02 -39.24 -8.42
C VAL A 286 -22.39 -38.52 -7.22
N ARG A 287 -22.51 -39.10 -6.03
CA ARG A 287 -21.94 -38.59 -4.76
C ARG A 287 -21.15 -39.73 -4.11
N ILE A 288 -19.91 -39.48 -3.69
CA ILE A 288 -19.04 -40.48 -3.06
C ILE A 288 -19.17 -40.34 -1.55
N GLN A 289 -19.44 -41.44 -0.84
CA GLN A 289 -19.57 -41.51 0.62
C GLN A 289 -18.97 -42.85 1.11
N GLY A 290 -18.17 -42.83 2.18
CA GLY A 290 -17.61 -44.03 2.80
C GLY A 290 -17.77 -44.00 4.32
N HIS A 291 -18.21 -45.10 4.94
CA HIS A 291 -18.31 -45.29 6.39
C HIS A 291 -16.91 -45.55 6.98
N MET A 292 -16.36 -44.55 7.66
CA MET A 292 -15.24 -44.70 8.59
C MET A 292 -15.66 -44.00 9.88
N ASP A 293 -16.44 -44.70 10.71
CA ASP A 293 -17.38 -44.00 11.58
C ASP A 293 -16.77 -43.23 12.75
N CYS A 294 -15.68 -43.70 13.37
CA CYS A 294 -14.79 -42.96 14.29
C CYS A 294 -13.91 -43.91 15.11
N SER A 295 -12.86 -43.41 15.76
CA SER A 295 -12.09 -44.09 16.83
C SER A 295 -12.03 -43.23 18.09
N PHE A 296 -11.71 -43.80 19.25
CA PHE A 296 -11.39 -43.05 20.46
C PHE A 296 -9.89 -42.89 20.64
N LYS A 297 -9.49 -41.90 21.44
CA LYS A 297 -8.12 -41.44 21.66
C LYS A 297 -7.16 -42.58 22.04
N ASP A 298 -7.52 -43.44 22.98
CA ASP A 298 -6.67 -44.55 23.47
C ASP A 298 -6.43 -45.70 22.44
N GLY A 299 -7.11 -45.66 21.29
CA GLY A 299 -6.89 -46.57 20.16
C GLY A 299 -7.33 -48.02 20.37
N LYS A 300 -6.85 -48.92 19.51
CA LYS A 300 -7.23 -50.34 19.41
C LYS A 300 -8.69 -50.63 19.08
N ARG A 301 -9.38 -49.70 18.42
CA ARG A 301 -10.68 -50.03 17.81
C ARG A 301 -10.45 -50.91 16.58
N LYS A 302 -11.24 -51.97 16.45
CA LYS A 302 -11.15 -52.88 15.29
C LYS A 302 -11.85 -52.24 14.09
N ILE A 303 -11.10 -51.93 13.05
CA ILE A 303 -11.63 -51.30 11.83
C ILE A 303 -11.72 -52.33 10.72
N LYS A 304 -12.89 -52.36 10.07
CA LYS A 304 -13.10 -53.11 8.83
C LYS A 304 -12.80 -52.24 7.64
N VAL A 305 -11.98 -52.75 6.72
CA VAL A 305 -11.79 -52.18 5.39
C VAL A 305 -12.46 -53.10 4.39
N GLN A 306 -13.42 -52.56 3.65
CA GLN A 306 -14.15 -53.24 2.58
C GLN A 306 -13.72 -52.67 1.23
N GLY A 307 -13.43 -53.55 0.27
CA GLY A 307 -12.93 -53.19 -1.04
C GLY A 307 -12.58 -54.42 -1.87
N SER A 308 -12.34 -54.22 -3.16
CA SER A 308 -11.87 -55.26 -4.08
C SER A 308 -10.33 -55.32 -4.08
N GLN A 309 -9.75 -56.51 -4.31
CA GLN A 309 -8.30 -56.71 -4.44
C GLN A 309 -7.47 -56.39 -3.17
N LEU A 310 -8.09 -56.52 -1.99
CA LEU A 310 -7.45 -56.25 -0.69
C LEU A 310 -6.36 -57.27 -0.32
N GLU A 311 -6.26 -58.38 -1.04
CA GLU A 311 -5.21 -59.39 -0.89
C GLU A 311 -3.80 -58.86 -1.19
N PHE A 312 -3.66 -57.72 -1.88
CA PHE A 312 -2.37 -57.10 -2.20
C PHE A 312 -1.92 -56.03 -1.17
N VAL A 313 -2.73 -55.76 -0.14
CA VAL A 313 -2.42 -54.75 0.89
C VAL A 313 -1.52 -55.37 1.96
N GLU A 314 -0.29 -54.88 2.05
CA GLU A 314 0.74 -55.36 3.00
C GLU A 314 0.60 -54.73 4.39
N GLY A 315 0.01 -53.53 4.49
CA GLY A 315 -0.13 -52.82 5.76
C GLY A 315 -0.97 -51.55 5.68
N VAL A 316 -1.36 -51.02 6.84
CA VAL A 316 -2.08 -49.74 6.99
C VAL A 316 -1.21 -48.76 7.76
N VAL A 317 -1.19 -47.50 7.34
CA VAL A 317 -0.45 -46.40 7.99
C VAL A 317 -1.40 -45.24 8.25
N HIS A 318 -1.31 -44.59 9.41
CA HIS A 318 -2.03 -43.34 9.69
C HIS A 318 -1.06 -42.16 9.60
N ASP A 319 -1.52 -41.01 9.11
CA ASP A 319 -0.72 -39.77 9.07
C ASP A 319 -0.11 -39.38 10.42
N HIS A 320 -0.88 -39.49 11.50
CA HIS A 320 -0.43 -39.16 12.87
C HIS A 320 0.45 -40.25 13.50
N ALA A 321 0.48 -41.47 12.94
CA ALA A 321 1.22 -42.61 13.47
C ALA A 321 1.89 -43.39 12.32
N PRO A 322 3.13 -43.02 11.94
CA PRO A 322 3.78 -43.50 10.72
C PRO A 322 4.24 -44.97 10.75
N GLN A 323 3.92 -45.72 11.82
CA GLN A 323 4.24 -47.15 11.90
C GLN A 323 3.28 -47.96 11.02
N THR A 324 3.83 -48.91 10.24
CA THR A 324 3.00 -49.81 9.43
C THR A 324 2.32 -50.86 10.30
N ILE A 325 1.00 -50.84 10.32
CA ILE A 325 0.16 -51.79 11.04
C ILE A 325 -0.10 -52.98 10.13
N LEU A 326 0.30 -54.18 10.56
CA LEU A 326 0.01 -55.41 9.83
C LEU A 326 -1.50 -55.66 9.81
N THR A 327 -1.98 -56.11 8.66
CA THR A 327 -3.41 -56.33 8.44
C THR A 327 -3.70 -57.83 8.39
N ASN A 328 -4.87 -58.23 8.87
CA ASN A 328 -5.34 -59.61 8.77
C ASN A 328 -6.42 -59.70 7.69
N TYR A 329 -6.11 -60.43 6.62
CA TYR A 329 -7.04 -60.66 5.51
C TYR A 329 -7.87 -61.92 5.75
N SER A 330 -9.20 -61.81 5.64
CA SER A 330 -10.10 -62.97 5.66
C SER A 330 -11.28 -62.74 4.72
N SER A 331 -11.46 -63.65 3.76
CA SER A 331 -12.64 -63.76 2.89
C SER A 331 -13.18 -62.44 2.32
N GLY A 332 -12.32 -61.63 1.67
CA GLY A 332 -12.72 -60.39 1.01
C GLY A 332 -12.87 -59.16 1.93
N SER A 333 -12.44 -59.26 3.19
CA SER A 333 -12.38 -58.12 4.11
C SER A 333 -11.05 -58.08 4.87
N LEU A 334 -10.49 -56.87 4.99
CA LEU A 334 -9.25 -56.62 5.69
C LEU A 334 -9.56 -55.90 7.00
N TRP A 335 -8.89 -56.30 8.08
CA TRP A 335 -9.10 -55.70 9.40
C TRP A 335 -7.78 -55.32 10.04
N TYR A 336 -7.79 -54.20 10.75
CA TYR A 336 -6.65 -53.73 11.54
C TYR A 336 -7.16 -53.00 12.80
N HIS A 337 -6.27 -52.74 13.75
CA HIS A 337 -6.59 -52.00 14.97
C HIS A 337 -6.01 -50.59 14.90
N THR A 338 -6.79 -49.59 15.31
CA THR A 338 -6.34 -48.19 15.26
C THR A 338 -5.17 -47.91 16.22
N PRO A 339 -4.21 -47.05 15.83
CA PRO A 339 -3.15 -46.59 16.73
C PRO A 339 -3.68 -45.56 17.76
N LEU A 340 -2.91 -45.37 18.83
CA LEU A 340 -3.12 -44.33 19.85
C LEU A 340 -2.93 -42.93 19.25
N PHE A 341 -3.74 -41.96 19.69
CA PHE A 341 -3.58 -40.56 19.34
C PHE A 341 -3.41 -39.70 20.61
N GLU A 342 -2.23 -39.11 20.81
CA GLU A 342 -1.93 -38.35 22.04
C GLU A 342 -2.58 -36.95 22.04
N HIS A 343 -2.98 -36.46 23.22
CA HIS A 343 -3.46 -35.08 23.46
C HIS A 343 -4.73 -34.62 22.68
N ILE A 344 -5.77 -35.45 22.61
CA ILE A 344 -7.10 -35.07 22.07
C ILE A 344 -8.04 -34.53 23.17
N ASN A 345 -8.55 -33.30 23.01
CA ASN A 345 -9.64 -32.72 23.82
C ASN A 345 -10.94 -32.44 23.01
N GLN A 346 -10.88 -32.55 21.67
CA GLN A 346 -11.99 -32.35 20.71
C GLN A 346 -11.80 -33.29 19.51
N PRO A 347 -12.82 -33.61 18.70
CA PRO A 347 -12.67 -34.56 17.58
C PRO A 347 -11.64 -34.11 16.52
N VAL A 348 -10.73 -34.99 16.13
CA VAL A 348 -9.63 -34.73 15.16
C VAL A 348 -9.65 -35.78 14.05
N THR A 349 -9.49 -35.39 12.78
CA THR A 349 -9.45 -36.34 11.66
C THR A 349 -8.04 -36.80 11.33
N SER A 350 -7.89 -38.10 10.99
CA SER A 350 -6.64 -38.73 10.56
C SER A 350 -6.84 -39.40 9.20
N THR A 351 -5.88 -39.18 8.31
CA THR A 351 -5.82 -39.80 6.98
C THR A 351 -5.20 -41.19 7.08
N VAL A 352 -5.88 -42.18 6.50
CA VAL A 352 -5.45 -43.59 6.47
C VAL A 352 -4.82 -43.89 5.11
N PHE A 353 -3.70 -44.59 5.10
CA PHE A 353 -2.99 -45.02 3.90
C PHE A 353 -2.86 -46.54 3.86
N LEU A 354 -3.09 -47.15 2.70
CA LEU A 354 -2.88 -48.57 2.43
C LEU A 354 -1.54 -48.74 1.72
N ARG A 355 -0.69 -49.60 2.25
CA ARG A 355 0.60 -49.96 1.64
C ARG A 355 0.41 -51.18 0.74
N VAL A 356 0.76 -51.04 -0.53
CA VAL A 356 0.68 -52.09 -1.55
C VAL A 356 2.04 -52.12 -2.25
N ALA A 357 2.85 -53.15 -1.96
CA ALA A 357 4.25 -53.25 -2.37
C ALA A 357 5.06 -51.98 -2.00
N ASN A 358 5.61 -51.29 -3.00
CA ASN A 358 6.44 -50.08 -2.82
C ASN A 358 5.64 -48.77 -2.86
N GLN A 359 4.30 -48.82 -2.91
CA GLN A 359 3.45 -47.63 -2.97
C GLN A 359 2.51 -47.55 -1.76
N THR A 360 2.23 -46.31 -1.33
CA THR A 360 1.26 -45.99 -0.28
C THR A 360 0.10 -45.20 -0.88
N LEU A 361 -1.12 -45.73 -0.77
CA LEU A 361 -2.34 -45.17 -1.34
C LEU A 361 -3.22 -44.58 -0.24
N ALA A 362 -3.63 -43.31 -0.36
CA ALA A 362 -4.51 -42.67 0.62
C ALA A 362 -5.96 -43.13 0.46
N CYS A 363 -6.65 -43.41 1.57
CA CYS A 363 -8.09 -43.66 1.60
C CYS A 363 -8.88 -42.35 1.39
N SER A 364 -10.01 -42.42 0.69
CA SER A 364 -10.82 -41.25 0.33
C SER A 364 -11.64 -40.65 1.49
N SER A 365 -11.95 -41.45 2.51
CA SER A 365 -12.57 -40.96 3.75
C SER A 365 -11.47 -40.68 4.78
N GLN A 366 -11.71 -39.77 5.71
CA GLN A 366 -10.83 -39.56 6.86
C GLN A 366 -11.44 -40.22 8.10
N LEU A 367 -10.60 -40.77 8.98
CA LEU A 367 -11.04 -41.38 10.24
C LEU A 367 -11.02 -40.33 11.35
N THR A 368 -12.17 -40.05 11.97
CA THR A 368 -12.26 -39.09 13.09
C THR A 368 -11.95 -39.78 14.43
N TYR A 369 -10.99 -39.24 15.17
CA TYR A 369 -10.69 -39.60 16.55
C TYR A 369 -11.41 -38.66 17.51
N HIS A 370 -12.21 -39.21 18.42
CA HIS A 370 -12.91 -38.48 19.48
C HIS A 370 -12.21 -38.70 20.84
N PRO A 371 -12.46 -37.84 21.86
CA PRO A 371 -12.03 -38.09 23.23
C PRO A 371 -12.54 -39.44 23.78
N ASP A 372 -11.85 -40.00 24.77
CA ASP A 372 -12.26 -41.26 25.41
C ASP A 372 -13.61 -41.15 26.14
N PRO A 373 -14.40 -42.24 26.22
CA PRO A 373 -15.74 -42.21 26.84
C PRO A 373 -15.69 -41.89 28.34
N GLU A 374 -16.61 -41.02 28.80
CA GLU A 374 -16.71 -40.60 30.20
C GLU A 374 -17.75 -41.44 30.97
N PHE A 375 -17.27 -42.35 31.82
CA PHE A 375 -18.10 -43.08 32.80
C PHE A 375 -18.07 -42.37 34.15
N THR A 376 -19.23 -42.08 34.73
CA THR A 376 -19.35 -41.14 35.85
C THR A 376 -19.62 -41.83 37.19
N SER A 377 -20.56 -42.77 37.25
CA SER A 377 -20.90 -43.48 38.48
C SER A 377 -21.52 -44.84 38.20
N TYR A 378 -21.53 -45.73 39.20
CA TYR A 378 -22.23 -47.01 39.12
C TYR A 378 -23.15 -47.22 40.32
N THR A 379 -24.20 -48.00 40.08
CA THR A 379 -25.07 -48.56 41.11
C THR A 379 -25.13 -50.08 40.93
N ALA A 380 -25.16 -50.82 42.03
CA ALA A 380 -25.23 -52.27 42.02
C ALA A 380 -26.37 -52.72 42.92
N ILE A 381 -27.32 -53.47 42.35
CA ILE A 381 -28.52 -53.91 43.04
C ILE A 381 -28.57 -55.44 42.99
N LYS A 382 -28.71 -56.07 44.16
CA LYS A 382 -28.82 -57.53 44.27
C LYS A 382 -30.19 -57.98 43.77
N THR A 383 -30.21 -58.86 42.77
CA THR A 383 -31.42 -59.38 42.15
C THR A 383 -31.40 -60.91 42.30
N GLY A 384 -31.96 -61.43 43.39
CA GLY A 384 -31.87 -62.86 43.71
C GLY A 384 -30.44 -63.30 44.10
N ASN A 385 -29.89 -64.28 43.39
CA ASN A 385 -28.50 -64.77 43.56
C ASN A 385 -27.47 -64.02 42.69
N ASP A 386 -27.94 -63.12 41.82
CA ASP A 386 -27.12 -62.39 40.84
C ASP A 386 -27.04 -60.90 41.21
N LEU A 387 -26.01 -60.22 40.71
CA LEU A 387 -25.77 -58.80 40.95
C LEU A 387 -25.90 -58.02 39.64
N ARG A 388 -26.93 -57.17 39.53
CA ARG A 388 -27.13 -56.28 38.39
C ARG A 388 -26.39 -54.98 38.62
N VAL A 389 -25.47 -54.63 37.71
CA VAL A 389 -24.67 -53.41 37.76
C VAL A 389 -25.12 -52.46 36.66
N THR A 390 -25.49 -51.24 37.04
CA THR A 390 -25.87 -50.17 36.10
C THR A 390 -24.86 -49.03 36.20
N ILE A 391 -24.23 -48.70 35.08
CA ILE A 391 -23.15 -47.71 34.97
C ILE A 391 -23.65 -46.53 34.15
N GLU A 392 -23.55 -45.32 34.72
CA GLU A 392 -23.86 -44.07 34.02
C GLU A 392 -22.66 -43.65 33.15
N LYS A 393 -22.94 -43.40 31.87
CA LYS A 393 -22.00 -42.91 30.86
C LYS A 393 -22.54 -41.62 30.25
N ARG A 394 -21.69 -40.63 29.97
CA ARG A 394 -22.10 -39.43 29.23
C ARG A 394 -22.38 -39.79 27.77
N ALA A 395 -23.44 -39.21 27.20
CA ALA A 395 -23.76 -39.43 25.79
C ALA A 395 -22.60 -38.95 24.89
N ASP A 396 -22.21 -39.77 23.93
CA ASP A 396 -21.18 -39.47 22.94
C ASP A 396 -21.55 -40.04 21.57
N GLU A 397 -20.79 -39.65 20.55
CA GLU A 397 -20.99 -40.10 19.17
C GLU A 397 -20.16 -41.36 18.84
N LEU A 398 -19.61 -42.06 19.85
CA LEU A 398 -18.67 -43.18 19.63
C LEU A 398 -19.35 -44.47 19.16
N ASN A 399 -20.68 -44.61 19.35
CA ASN A 399 -21.47 -45.80 18.98
C ASN A 399 -20.80 -47.12 19.40
N ILE A 400 -20.42 -47.22 20.68
CA ILE A 400 -19.74 -48.40 21.24
C ILE A 400 -20.72 -49.57 21.30
N ALA A 401 -20.35 -50.72 20.73
CA ALA A 401 -21.16 -51.93 20.76
C ALA A 401 -20.99 -52.71 22.09
N THR A 402 -21.96 -53.55 22.45
CA THR A 402 -21.92 -54.31 23.72
C THR A 402 -20.76 -55.30 23.77
N GLU A 403 -20.29 -55.80 22.62
CA GLU A 403 -19.11 -56.66 22.50
C GLU A 403 -17.76 -55.92 22.63
N GLU A 404 -17.75 -54.59 22.53
CA GLU A 404 -16.53 -53.76 22.64
C GLU A 404 -16.24 -53.33 24.09
N ILE A 405 -17.20 -53.48 25.01
CA ILE A 405 -17.08 -53.11 26.42
C ILE A 405 -16.95 -54.37 27.28
N LEU A 406 -15.92 -54.39 28.13
CA LEU A 406 -15.74 -55.41 29.16
C LEU A 406 -15.85 -54.76 30.54
N VAL A 407 -16.73 -55.31 31.38
CA VAL A 407 -16.97 -54.83 32.75
C VAL A 407 -16.60 -55.91 33.75
N PHE A 408 -15.86 -55.55 34.79
CA PHE A 408 -15.41 -56.45 35.85
C PHE A 408 -15.78 -55.87 37.22
N GLY A 409 -16.34 -56.70 38.08
CA GLY A 409 -16.45 -56.41 39.52
C GLY A 409 -15.13 -56.77 40.21
N VAL A 410 -14.53 -55.81 40.91
CA VAL A 410 -13.21 -55.97 41.54
C VAL A 410 -13.34 -56.06 43.06
N GLN A 411 -12.71 -57.09 43.64
CA GLN A 411 -12.61 -57.34 45.09
C GLN A 411 -11.14 -57.23 45.57
N GLU A 412 -10.90 -57.05 46.88
CA GLU A 412 -9.59 -56.73 47.48
C GLU A 412 -8.45 -57.74 47.20
N GLU A 413 -8.73 -58.98 46.80
CA GLU A 413 -7.72 -60.01 46.50
C GLU A 413 -7.83 -60.52 45.04
N ASN A 414 -7.51 -59.68 44.05
CA ASN A 414 -7.18 -60.04 42.65
C ASN A 414 -8.12 -60.99 41.87
N GLN A 415 -9.31 -61.30 42.38
CA GLN A 415 -10.35 -62.03 41.64
C GLN A 415 -11.29 -61.03 40.97
N ASP A 416 -10.95 -60.67 39.73
CA ASP A 416 -11.84 -59.89 38.86
C ASP A 416 -12.96 -60.82 38.34
N VAL A 417 -14.21 -60.57 38.74
CA VAL A 417 -15.36 -61.34 38.23
C VAL A 417 -15.98 -60.57 37.08
N GLN A 418 -16.02 -61.19 35.90
CA GLN A 418 -16.55 -60.57 34.71
C GLN A 418 -18.08 -60.43 34.79
N CYS A 419 -18.57 -59.24 34.47
CA CYS A 419 -19.98 -58.93 34.33
C CYS A 419 -20.43 -59.28 32.92
N ILE A 420 -21.50 -60.06 32.80
CA ILE A 420 -22.07 -60.45 31.51
C ILE A 420 -22.91 -59.27 31.02
N MET A 421 -22.48 -58.67 29.91
CA MET A 421 -23.16 -57.51 29.30
C MET A 421 -24.58 -57.87 28.87
N GLU A 422 -25.55 -57.03 29.24
CA GLU A 422 -26.94 -57.18 28.78
C GLU A 422 -27.27 -56.21 27.65
N THR A 423 -27.14 -54.90 27.91
CA THR A 423 -27.52 -53.85 26.96
C THR A 423 -26.86 -52.51 27.29
N ILE A 424 -26.89 -51.59 26.32
CA ILE A 424 -26.54 -50.18 26.48
C ILE A 424 -27.77 -49.37 26.10
N GLU A 425 -28.43 -48.78 27.09
CA GLU A 425 -29.61 -47.94 26.88
C GLU A 425 -29.17 -46.50 26.59
N LYS A 426 -29.56 -45.96 25.44
CA LYS A 426 -29.31 -44.56 25.08
C LYS A 426 -30.47 -43.69 25.59
N SER A 427 -30.16 -42.68 26.40
CA SER A 427 -31.14 -41.67 26.82
C SER A 427 -30.65 -40.27 26.46
N ASN A 428 -31.56 -39.28 26.43
CA ASN A 428 -31.21 -37.90 26.11
C ASN A 428 -30.25 -37.31 27.17
N GLY A 429 -28.95 -37.41 26.91
CA GLY A 429 -27.87 -36.77 27.68
C GLY A 429 -26.95 -37.74 28.43
N THR A 430 -27.40 -38.96 28.74
CA THR A 430 -26.60 -40.00 29.42
C THR A 430 -27.00 -41.39 28.94
N ASP A 431 -26.01 -42.22 28.62
CA ASP A 431 -26.18 -43.63 28.30
C ASP A 431 -26.03 -44.49 29.56
N SER A 432 -26.78 -45.58 29.66
CA SER A 432 -26.72 -46.53 30.78
C SER A 432 -26.19 -47.87 30.29
N VAL A 433 -25.03 -48.29 30.81
CA VAL A 433 -24.46 -49.61 30.52
C VAL A 433 -24.91 -50.59 31.61
N ILE A 434 -25.61 -51.64 31.21
CA ILE A 434 -26.23 -52.61 32.13
C ILE A 434 -25.59 -53.98 31.91
N CYS A 435 -25.16 -54.61 33.00
CA CYS A 435 -24.58 -55.95 32.99
C CYS A 435 -24.92 -56.73 34.27
N GLU A 436 -24.79 -58.05 34.23
CA GLU A 436 -25.14 -58.96 35.32
C GLU A 436 -23.97 -59.89 35.69
N ILE A 437 -23.66 -59.96 36.99
CA ILE A 437 -22.69 -60.92 37.54
C ILE A 437 -23.48 -62.09 38.14
N LYS A 438 -23.25 -63.31 37.63
CA LYS A 438 -24.03 -64.50 38.00
C LYS A 438 -23.41 -65.32 39.11
N ASN A 439 -24.27 -65.93 39.94
CA ASN A 439 -23.98 -66.94 40.97
C ASN A 439 -23.10 -66.42 42.12
N THR A 440 -23.54 -65.35 42.78
CA THR A 440 -22.76 -64.63 43.81
C THR A 440 -23.54 -64.41 45.11
N PRO A 441 -23.66 -65.43 45.99
CA PRO A 441 -24.46 -65.30 47.20
C PRO A 441 -23.91 -64.27 48.22
N ASN A 442 -22.58 -64.06 48.29
CA ASN A 442 -21.89 -63.18 49.25
C ASN A 442 -20.85 -62.22 48.62
N PHE A 443 -20.99 -61.87 47.34
CA PHE A 443 -19.99 -61.06 46.63
C PHE A 443 -20.28 -59.55 46.79
N ASN A 444 -19.38 -58.81 47.44
CA ASN A 444 -19.43 -57.35 47.54
C ASN A 444 -18.36 -56.73 46.64
N ILE A 445 -18.77 -55.96 45.64
CA ILE A 445 -17.87 -55.26 44.73
C ILE A 445 -17.44 -53.91 45.32
N ASN A 446 -16.13 -53.73 45.54
CA ASN A 446 -15.57 -52.48 46.06
C ASN A 446 -15.44 -51.41 44.96
N SER A 447 -15.22 -51.86 43.73
CA SER A 447 -15.17 -51.01 42.55
C SER A 447 -15.57 -51.77 41.29
N VAL A 448 -15.98 -51.04 40.27
CA VAL A 448 -16.25 -51.58 38.93
C VAL A 448 -15.16 -51.11 37.99
N ARG A 449 -14.46 -52.05 37.35
CA ARG A 449 -13.47 -51.77 36.30
C ARG A 449 -14.11 -51.94 34.93
N ILE A 450 -14.03 -50.90 34.13
CA ILE A 450 -14.55 -50.85 32.76
C ILE A 450 -13.37 -50.78 31.82
N ARG A 451 -13.39 -51.60 30.77
CA ARG A 451 -12.37 -51.64 29.72
C ARG A 451 -13.00 -51.56 28.34
N VAL A 452 -12.54 -50.61 27.54
CA VAL A 452 -12.95 -50.42 26.13
C VAL A 452 -11.68 -50.25 25.30
N GLY A 453 -11.33 -51.26 24.50
CA GLY A 453 -10.02 -51.31 23.83
C GLY A 453 -8.84 -51.27 24.82
N ASN A 454 -8.02 -50.23 24.73
CA ASN A 454 -6.91 -49.96 25.68
C ASN A 454 -7.34 -49.08 26.88
N PHE A 455 -8.44 -48.35 26.78
CA PHE A 455 -8.93 -47.48 27.86
C PHE A 455 -9.43 -48.33 29.03
N THR A 456 -9.01 -47.98 30.25
CA THR A 456 -9.44 -48.66 31.48
C THR A 456 -9.82 -47.63 32.55
N LYS A 457 -11.00 -47.77 33.15
CA LYS A 457 -11.49 -46.89 34.22
C LYS A 457 -12.02 -47.71 35.40
N ASN A 458 -11.58 -47.38 36.61
CA ASN A 458 -12.15 -47.90 37.85
C ASN A 458 -13.11 -46.87 38.45
N LEU A 459 -14.33 -47.29 38.80
CA LEU A 459 -15.35 -46.46 39.46
C LEU A 459 -15.59 -46.93 40.90
N LEU A 460 -15.82 -45.97 41.80
CA LEU A 460 -16.16 -46.18 43.22
C LEU A 460 -17.66 -45.94 43.47
N PRO A 461 -18.27 -46.56 44.50
CA PRO A 461 -19.72 -46.48 44.74
C PRO A 461 -20.16 -45.07 45.19
N LYS A 462 -21.34 -44.64 44.72
CA LYS A 462 -21.94 -43.32 44.99
C LYS A 462 -22.44 -43.26 46.45
N GLN A 463 -21.79 -42.49 47.34
CA GLN A 463 -22.21 -42.34 48.75
C GLN A 463 -23.43 -41.41 48.89
N ALA A 464 -24.42 -41.82 49.70
CA ALA A 464 -25.61 -41.01 49.99
C ALA A 464 -25.30 -39.95 51.07
N ALA A 465 -25.38 -38.66 50.71
CA ALA A 465 -25.21 -37.55 51.65
C ALA A 465 -26.58 -37.00 52.12
N LEU A 466 -26.83 -37.14 53.42
CA LEU A 466 -27.93 -36.49 54.16
C LEU A 466 -27.61 -35.00 54.37
N SER A 467 -28.49 -34.08 53.91
CA SER A 467 -28.80 -32.76 54.52
C SER A 467 -29.51 -31.85 53.51
N SER A 468 -30.85 -31.81 53.53
CA SER A 468 -31.67 -31.13 52.52
C SER A 468 -32.70 -30.16 53.13
N LEU A 469 -32.25 -29.09 53.81
CA LEU A 469 -33.17 -28.02 54.21
C LEU A 469 -32.61 -26.58 54.13
N LEU A 470 -31.30 -26.37 54.00
CA LEU A 470 -30.71 -25.02 53.84
C LEU A 470 -30.51 -24.56 52.37
N ILE A 471 -30.63 -25.48 51.42
CA ILE A 471 -30.29 -25.27 50.00
C ILE A 471 -31.46 -24.64 49.20
N LEU A 472 -32.71 -24.83 49.63
CA LEU A 472 -33.91 -24.39 48.90
C LEU A 472 -34.11 -22.86 48.84
N VAL A 473 -33.48 -22.10 49.74
CA VAL A 473 -33.60 -20.63 49.78
C VAL A 473 -32.42 -19.93 49.11
N LEU A 474 -31.22 -20.52 49.12
CA LEU A 474 -30.01 -19.89 48.58
C LEU A 474 -29.88 -20.03 47.06
N ILE A 475 -30.33 -21.16 46.48
CA ILE A 475 -30.27 -21.41 45.03
C ILE A 475 -31.03 -20.36 44.20
N PRO A 476 -32.30 -20.00 44.49
CA PRO A 476 -33.01 -19.01 43.68
C PRO A 476 -32.37 -17.62 43.77
N ILE A 477 -31.82 -17.25 44.93
CA ILE A 477 -31.12 -15.97 45.10
C ILE A 477 -29.84 -15.95 44.25
N ILE A 478 -29.04 -17.03 44.30
CA ILE A 478 -27.81 -17.14 43.51
C ILE A 478 -28.11 -17.14 42.00
N ILE A 479 -29.17 -17.82 41.55
CA ILE A 479 -29.59 -17.82 40.14
C ILE A 479 -30.00 -16.42 39.69
N VAL A 480 -30.77 -15.67 40.49
CA VAL A 480 -31.16 -14.29 40.16
C VAL A 480 -29.94 -13.37 40.10
N VAL A 481 -28.96 -13.53 41.00
CA VAL A 481 -27.71 -12.76 40.95
C VAL A 481 -26.87 -13.13 39.73
N ILE A 482 -26.74 -14.42 39.38
CA ILE A 482 -25.99 -14.86 38.20
C ILE A 482 -26.68 -14.39 36.91
N VAL A 483 -28.01 -14.55 36.79
CA VAL A 483 -28.76 -14.07 35.62
C VAL A 483 -28.69 -12.55 35.53
N GLY A 484 -28.80 -11.83 36.66
CA GLY A 484 -28.60 -10.39 36.72
C GLY A 484 -27.18 -9.97 36.30
N ALA A 485 -26.15 -10.70 36.72
CA ALA A 485 -24.76 -10.44 36.35
C ALA A 485 -24.47 -10.78 34.89
N VAL A 486 -24.99 -11.89 34.36
CA VAL A 486 -24.89 -12.27 32.95
C VAL A 486 -25.65 -11.28 32.08
N TRP A 487 -26.88 -10.93 32.44
CA TRP A 487 -27.69 -9.93 31.75
C TRP A 487 -27.05 -8.54 31.80
N TYR A 488 -26.51 -8.14 32.96
CA TYR A 488 -25.74 -6.90 33.10
C TYR A 488 -24.47 -6.94 32.24
N SER A 489 -23.72 -8.05 32.24
CA SER A 489 -22.52 -8.21 31.41
C SER A 489 -22.84 -8.24 29.91
N TYR A 490 -23.96 -8.84 29.51
CA TYR A 490 -24.47 -8.87 28.14
C TYR A 490 -24.93 -7.48 27.69
N ILE A 491 -25.69 -6.76 28.52
CA ILE A 491 -26.06 -5.36 28.26
C ILE A 491 -24.82 -4.47 28.22
N LYS A 492 -23.86 -4.64 29.14
CA LYS A 492 -22.62 -3.87 29.18
C LYS A 492 -21.76 -4.16 27.95
N GLN A 493 -21.59 -5.42 27.55
CA GLN A 493 -20.89 -5.79 26.31
C GLN A 493 -21.59 -5.22 25.08
N ARG A 494 -22.92 -5.28 25.00
CA ARG A 494 -23.69 -4.73 23.88
C ARG A 494 -23.64 -3.20 23.84
N LYS A 495 -23.66 -2.53 24.99
CA LYS A 495 -23.44 -1.07 25.11
C LYS A 495 -22.03 -0.68 24.68
N MET A 496 -21.00 -1.40 25.13
CA MET A 496 -19.60 -1.17 24.73
C MET A 496 -19.39 -1.43 23.23
N ALA A 497 -20.00 -2.49 22.67
CA ALA A 497 -19.95 -2.78 21.24
C ALA A 497 -20.70 -1.73 20.40
N ALA A 498 -21.85 -1.25 20.87
CA ALA A 498 -22.59 -0.15 20.23
C ALA A 498 -21.82 1.18 20.32
N GLN A 499 -21.20 1.49 21.46
CA GLN A 499 -20.31 2.64 21.61
C GLN A 499 -19.09 2.53 20.69
N MET A 500 -18.47 1.36 20.59
CA MET A 500 -17.33 1.11 19.71
C MET A 500 -17.71 1.20 18.22
N ASN A 501 -18.89 0.69 17.83
CA ASN A 501 -19.41 0.84 16.47
C ASN A 501 -19.72 2.30 16.14
N LYS A 502 -20.32 3.06 17.08
CA LYS A 502 -20.58 4.49 16.91
C LYS A 502 -19.27 5.29 16.77
N GLN A 503 -18.25 4.96 17.55
CA GLN A 503 -16.91 5.55 17.43
C GLN A 503 -16.28 5.21 16.07
N LEU A 504 -16.44 3.99 15.58
CA LEU A 504 -15.95 3.57 14.26
C LEU A 504 -16.68 4.29 13.12
N GLU A 505 -18.01 4.47 13.21
CA GLU A 505 -18.81 5.21 12.23
C GLU A 505 -18.45 6.70 12.21
N LEU A 506 -18.24 7.31 13.38
CA LEU A 506 -17.75 8.70 13.49
C LEU A 506 -16.36 8.82 12.86
N LEU A 507 -15.44 7.90 13.15
CA LEU A 507 -14.11 7.89 12.55
C LEU A 507 -14.15 7.69 11.02
N GLU A 508 -15.02 6.81 10.53
CA GLU A 508 -15.21 6.60 9.08
C GLU A 508 -15.77 7.87 8.40
N CYS A 509 -16.72 8.55 9.07
CA CYS A 509 -17.29 9.81 8.60
C CYS A 509 -16.24 10.92 8.58
N ASP A 510 -15.46 11.08 9.65
CA ASP A 510 -14.33 12.02 9.75
C ASP A 510 -13.33 11.77 8.60
N ILE A 511 -12.86 10.54 8.41
CA ILE A 511 -11.91 10.19 7.35
C ILE A 511 -12.50 10.46 5.96
N ARG A 512 -13.76 10.11 5.73
CA ARG A 512 -14.44 10.36 4.44
C ARG A 512 -14.56 11.86 4.17
N ASN A 513 -14.87 12.64 5.19
CA ASN A 513 -14.95 14.10 5.10
C ASN A 513 -13.56 14.70 4.85
N ASP A 514 -12.52 14.23 5.53
CA ASP A 514 -11.14 14.68 5.33
C ASP A 514 -10.65 14.39 3.90
N ILE A 515 -10.92 13.18 3.38
CA ILE A 515 -10.60 12.82 1.99
C ILE A 515 -11.37 13.69 1.00
N ARG A 516 -12.69 13.86 1.23
CA ARG A 516 -13.54 14.68 0.39
C ARG A 516 -13.08 16.14 0.41
N GLN A 517 -12.77 16.68 1.58
CA GLN A 517 -12.30 18.05 1.75
C GLN A 517 -10.92 18.23 1.11
N GLY A 518 -9.98 17.31 1.31
CA GLY A 518 -8.68 17.34 0.63
C GLY A 518 -8.80 17.33 -0.89
N PHE A 519 -9.77 16.59 -1.44
CA PHE A 519 -10.07 16.60 -2.88
C PHE A 519 -10.74 17.89 -3.36
N VAL A 520 -11.69 18.43 -2.58
CA VAL A 520 -12.34 19.71 -2.87
C VAL A 520 -11.30 20.83 -2.85
N ASP A 521 -10.46 20.90 -1.81
CA ASP A 521 -9.40 21.88 -1.67
C ASP A 521 -8.48 21.82 -2.90
N MET A 522 -8.02 20.63 -3.30
CA MET A 522 -7.18 20.46 -4.49
C MET A 522 -7.84 20.94 -5.80
N GLN A 523 -9.16 20.80 -5.95
CA GLN A 523 -9.88 21.27 -7.15
C GLN A 523 -10.27 22.74 -7.10
N THR A 524 -10.42 23.29 -5.89
CA THR A 524 -10.95 24.64 -5.66
C THR A 524 -9.86 25.62 -5.22
N GLU A 525 -8.62 25.15 -5.04
CA GLU A 525 -7.44 25.97 -4.73
C GLU A 525 -7.26 27.04 -5.81
N LYS A 526 -7.70 28.26 -5.50
CA LYS A 526 -7.48 29.43 -6.34
C LYS A 526 -6.07 29.95 -6.13
N CYS A 527 -5.46 30.43 -7.21
CA CYS A 527 -4.15 31.06 -7.16
C CYS A 527 -4.27 32.50 -6.63
N ASP A 528 -4.73 32.66 -5.38
CA ASP A 528 -4.85 33.96 -4.69
C ASP A 528 -3.50 34.39 -4.06
N LEU A 529 -2.39 33.89 -4.61
CA LEU A 529 -1.03 34.19 -4.14
C LEU A 529 -0.55 35.50 -4.77
N ILE A 530 0.11 36.34 -3.98
CA ILE A 530 0.45 37.73 -4.36
C ILE A 530 1.43 37.75 -5.53
N GLU A 531 1.04 38.40 -6.64
CA GLU A 531 1.93 38.67 -7.79
C GLU A 531 2.73 39.98 -7.63
N ASN A 532 2.29 40.91 -6.79
CA ASN A 532 2.89 42.22 -6.60
C ASN A 532 3.44 42.41 -5.18
N VAL A 533 4.75 42.18 -4.97
CA VAL A 533 5.41 42.24 -3.64
C VAL A 533 6.16 43.55 -3.40
N GLY A 534 5.90 44.59 -4.20
CA GLY A 534 6.60 45.88 -4.10
C GLY A 534 8.10 45.74 -4.42
N ALA A 535 8.95 46.45 -3.67
CA ALA A 535 10.40 46.37 -3.83
C ALA A 535 10.96 45.09 -3.21
N ILE A 536 11.72 44.33 -3.99
CA ILE A 536 12.37 43.08 -3.54
C ILE A 536 13.54 43.45 -2.62
N PRO A 537 13.62 42.89 -1.39
CA PRO A 537 14.65 43.22 -0.42
C PRO A 537 15.97 42.49 -0.72
N PHE A 538 16.60 42.81 -1.86
CA PHE A 538 17.92 42.28 -2.20
C PHE A 538 18.98 42.72 -1.18
N LEU A 539 19.85 41.80 -0.80
CA LEU A 539 21.08 42.13 -0.07
C LEU A 539 22.04 42.87 -0.98
N ASP A 540 22.86 43.74 -0.39
CA ASP A 540 24.00 44.33 -1.09
C ASP A 540 24.98 43.25 -1.53
N TYR A 541 25.72 43.53 -2.61
CA TYR A 541 26.66 42.57 -3.19
C TYR A 541 27.65 42.00 -2.15
N LYS A 542 28.22 42.86 -1.30
CA LYS A 542 29.17 42.43 -0.25
C LYS A 542 28.56 41.40 0.70
N HIS A 543 27.29 41.56 1.07
CA HIS A 543 26.60 40.64 1.97
C HIS A 543 26.23 39.33 1.25
N PHE A 544 25.76 39.41 0.00
CA PHE A 544 25.52 38.25 -0.86
C PHE A 544 26.78 37.41 -1.03
N ALA A 545 27.88 38.03 -1.48
CA ALA A 545 29.14 37.36 -1.74
C ALA A 545 29.72 36.76 -0.46
N SER A 546 29.70 37.51 0.66
CA SER A 546 30.22 37.03 1.93
C SER A 546 29.44 35.83 2.48
N ARG A 547 28.11 35.80 2.36
CA ARG A 547 27.28 34.65 2.76
C ARG A 547 27.55 33.40 1.90
N ILE A 548 27.97 33.57 0.65
CA ILE A 548 28.38 32.45 -0.22
C ILE A 548 29.80 31.99 0.07
N PHE A 549 30.73 32.93 0.25
CA PHE A 549 32.15 32.63 0.50
C PHE A 549 32.32 31.98 1.87
N PHE A 550 31.58 32.45 2.88
CA PHE A 550 31.67 32.00 4.27
C PHE A 550 30.29 31.68 4.85
N PRO A 551 29.65 30.56 4.43
CA PRO A 551 28.27 30.25 4.81
C PRO A 551 28.09 29.91 6.30
N ASP A 552 29.14 29.43 6.97
CA ASP A 552 29.13 29.14 8.41
C ASP A 552 29.03 30.41 9.27
N GLY A 553 29.21 31.59 8.67
CA GLY A 553 29.40 32.84 9.40
C GLY A 553 30.69 32.84 10.24
N GLY A 554 30.96 33.96 10.91
CA GLY A 554 32.02 34.04 11.91
C GLY A 554 32.98 35.21 11.75
N PRO A 555 34.02 35.28 12.61
CA PRO A 555 34.92 36.44 12.70
C PRO A 555 35.61 36.75 11.37
N VAL A 556 36.02 35.71 10.62
CA VAL A 556 36.67 35.84 9.31
C VAL A 556 35.76 36.54 8.30
N MET A 557 34.47 36.22 8.28
CA MET A 557 33.49 36.87 7.40
C MET A 557 33.37 38.36 7.73
N THR A 558 33.24 38.71 9.02
CA THR A 558 33.10 40.09 9.48
C THR A 558 34.36 40.91 9.22
N SER A 559 35.55 40.32 9.41
CA SER A 559 36.83 40.99 9.14
C SER A 559 37.10 41.24 7.64
N CYS A 560 36.52 40.43 6.76
CA CYS A 560 36.70 40.56 5.30
C CYS A 560 35.76 41.58 4.65
N ILE A 561 34.76 42.10 5.36
CA ILE A 561 33.82 43.11 4.86
C ILE A 561 34.29 44.51 5.29
N LYS A 562 34.19 45.50 4.40
CA LYS A 562 34.33 46.93 4.76
C LYS A 562 32.96 47.51 5.11
N ASP A 563 32.73 47.80 6.38
CA ASP A 563 31.52 48.52 6.82
C ASP A 563 31.77 50.02 6.95
N ILE A 564 30.81 50.81 6.46
CA ILE A 564 30.87 52.27 6.28
C ILE A 564 30.94 53.05 7.62
N GLY A 565 30.90 52.36 8.76
CA GLY A 565 30.84 52.95 10.11
C GLY A 565 32.13 52.91 10.94
N GLN A 566 33.19 52.21 10.50
CA GLN A 566 34.51 52.41 11.10
C GLN A 566 35.23 53.48 10.28
N ASP A 567 35.66 54.53 10.97
CA ASP A 567 36.36 55.69 10.40
C ASP A 567 37.19 55.32 9.18
N ALA A 568 37.04 56.13 8.14
CA ALA A 568 37.81 56.10 6.90
C ALA A 568 39.31 56.38 7.11
N VAL A 569 39.94 55.71 8.07
CA VAL A 569 41.37 55.43 8.04
C VAL A 569 41.51 54.43 6.91
N LYS A 570 41.96 54.92 5.74
CA LYS A 570 42.65 54.07 4.78
C LYS A 570 43.76 53.37 5.55
N VAL A 571 43.51 52.16 6.04
CA VAL A 571 44.57 51.28 6.53
C VAL A 571 45.39 51.00 5.29
N GLN A 572 46.48 51.77 5.13
CA GLN A 572 47.51 51.48 4.13
C GLN A 572 47.84 49.99 4.29
N PRO A 573 47.75 49.17 3.23
CA PRO A 573 48.08 47.77 3.36
C PRO A 573 49.52 47.68 3.87
N ASP A 574 49.70 47.04 5.02
CA ASP A 574 51.00 46.81 5.64
C ASP A 574 51.97 46.26 4.57
N GLU A 575 53.23 46.67 4.63
CA GLU A 575 54.27 46.25 3.69
C GLU A 575 54.29 44.72 3.48
N SER A 576 54.02 43.97 4.56
CA SER A 576 53.84 42.52 4.58
C SER A 576 52.67 42.04 3.69
N CYS A 577 51.49 42.67 3.79
CA CYS A 577 50.33 42.32 2.96
C CYS A 577 50.58 42.63 1.48
N GLN A 578 51.26 43.74 1.17
CA GLN A 578 51.64 44.06 -0.22
C GLN A 578 52.61 43.02 -0.79
N ALA A 579 53.59 42.59 0.00
CA ALA A 579 54.55 41.56 -0.41
C ALA A 579 53.85 40.21 -0.68
N LEU A 580 52.93 39.80 0.20
CA LEU A 580 52.14 38.58 -0.01
C LEU A 580 51.19 38.68 -1.21
N SER A 581 50.57 39.85 -1.42
CA SER A 581 49.71 40.10 -2.59
C SER A 581 50.49 39.95 -3.91
N ARG A 582 51.71 40.49 -3.98
CA ARG A 582 52.60 40.31 -5.15
C ARG A 582 52.94 38.84 -5.37
N LEU A 583 53.20 38.10 -4.29
CA LEU A 583 53.52 36.66 -4.36
C LEU A 583 52.33 35.84 -4.86
N ILE A 584 51.11 36.12 -4.39
CA ILE A 584 49.86 35.46 -4.85
C ILE A 584 49.56 35.78 -6.32
N ARG A 585 49.98 36.95 -6.82
CA ARG A 585 49.86 37.34 -8.23
C ARG A 585 50.88 36.66 -9.16
N ASP A 586 51.79 35.85 -8.63
CA ASP A 586 52.62 34.95 -9.43
C ASP A 586 51.92 33.60 -9.65
N GLN A 587 51.75 33.22 -10.92
CA GLN A 587 51.00 32.02 -11.29
C GLN A 587 51.68 30.72 -10.80
N VAL A 588 53.02 30.66 -10.86
CA VAL A 588 53.79 29.47 -10.46
C VAL A 588 53.71 29.30 -8.95
N PHE A 589 53.79 30.41 -8.20
CA PHE A 589 53.59 30.39 -6.76
C PHE A 589 52.19 29.92 -6.39
N LEU A 590 51.15 30.55 -6.91
CA LEU A 590 49.78 30.29 -6.45
C LEU A 590 49.33 28.85 -6.77
N THR A 591 49.68 28.34 -7.94
CA THR A 591 49.39 26.94 -8.30
C THR A 591 50.16 25.96 -7.40
N SER A 592 51.45 26.21 -7.14
CA SER A 592 52.26 25.39 -6.24
C SER A 592 51.74 25.45 -4.79
N PHE A 593 51.30 26.61 -4.34
CA PHE A 593 50.70 26.83 -3.02
C PHE A 593 49.44 26.00 -2.85
N VAL A 594 48.50 26.07 -3.80
CA VAL A 594 47.25 25.30 -3.77
C VAL A 594 47.52 23.80 -3.77
N HIS A 595 48.38 23.30 -4.66
CA HIS A 595 48.69 21.88 -4.74
C HIS A 595 49.40 21.36 -3.48
N ALA A 596 50.33 22.14 -2.90
CA ALA A 596 51.02 21.77 -1.67
C ALA A 596 50.03 21.59 -0.50
N LEU A 597 49.02 22.46 -0.39
CA LEU A 597 47.98 22.36 0.63
C LEU A 597 47.05 21.16 0.42
N GLU A 598 46.62 20.91 -0.82
CA GLU A 598 45.69 19.81 -1.13
C GLU A 598 46.31 18.42 -0.94
N GLU A 599 47.63 18.29 -1.08
CA GLU A 599 48.36 17.03 -0.87
C GLU A 599 48.47 16.65 0.62
N GLN A 600 48.14 17.56 1.55
CA GLN A 600 48.20 17.29 2.98
C GLN A 600 47.00 16.48 3.46
N LYS A 601 47.29 15.34 4.13
CA LYS A 601 46.24 14.46 4.69
C LYS A 601 45.38 15.14 5.77
N ASN A 602 45.97 16.09 6.51
CA ASN A 602 45.30 16.79 7.61
C ASN A 602 44.49 18.00 7.13
N PHE A 603 44.49 18.30 5.83
CA PHE A 603 43.82 19.48 5.26
C PHE A 603 42.40 19.12 4.82
N ASN A 604 41.42 19.49 5.65
CA ASN A 604 40.04 19.06 5.50
C ASN A 604 39.22 19.93 4.51
N VAL A 605 38.01 19.50 4.18
CA VAL A 605 37.12 20.21 3.22
C VAL A 605 36.77 21.62 3.69
N LYS A 606 36.63 21.86 5.00
CA LYS A 606 36.34 23.20 5.53
C LYS A 606 37.51 24.16 5.31
N GLU A 607 38.74 23.70 5.54
CA GLU A 607 39.97 24.46 5.27
C GLU A 607 40.14 24.72 3.77
N LYS A 608 39.88 23.72 2.90
CA LYS A 608 39.85 23.90 1.44
C LYS A 608 38.89 25.01 1.02
N CYS A 609 37.68 24.99 1.57
CA CYS A 609 36.67 26.01 1.30
C CYS A 609 37.11 27.40 1.79
N ALA A 610 37.72 27.46 2.98
CA ALA A 610 38.21 28.71 3.55
C ALA A 610 39.31 29.33 2.68
N VAL A 611 40.33 28.55 2.27
CA VAL A 611 41.41 29.02 1.40
C VAL A 611 40.87 29.49 0.04
N ALA A 612 39.96 28.74 -0.57
CA ALA A 612 39.33 29.14 -1.83
C ALA A 612 38.60 30.49 -1.71
N SER A 613 37.84 30.69 -0.64
CA SER A 613 37.12 31.93 -0.36
C SER A 613 38.04 33.09 -0.04
N LEU A 614 39.10 32.88 0.74
CA LEU A 614 40.09 33.91 1.01
C LEU A 614 40.86 34.32 -0.26
N LEU A 615 41.27 33.35 -1.08
CA LEU A 615 41.88 33.62 -2.39
C LEU A 615 40.94 34.42 -3.30
N THR A 616 39.64 34.09 -3.28
CA THR A 616 38.63 34.84 -4.05
C THR A 616 38.58 36.29 -3.58
N VAL A 617 38.57 36.55 -2.27
CA VAL A 617 38.54 37.91 -1.70
C VAL A 617 39.84 38.66 -2.02
N SER A 618 41.00 38.03 -1.85
CA SER A 618 42.31 38.65 -2.13
C SER A 618 42.55 38.95 -3.61
N LEU A 619 41.88 38.24 -4.52
CA LEU A 619 41.98 38.43 -5.96
C LEU A 619 40.72 39.04 -6.57
N HIS A 620 39.81 39.58 -5.75
CA HIS A 620 38.53 40.12 -6.21
C HIS A 620 38.72 41.34 -7.14
N GLY A 621 39.72 42.18 -6.84
CA GLY A 621 40.12 43.30 -7.70
C GLY A 621 40.78 42.90 -9.02
N ASP A 622 41.09 41.62 -9.25
CA ASP A 622 41.72 41.11 -10.47
C ASP A 622 41.09 39.77 -10.92
N LEU A 623 39.80 39.85 -11.29
CA LEU A 623 39.06 38.69 -11.78
C LEU A 623 39.64 38.06 -13.07
N PRO A 624 40.27 38.81 -14.00
CA PRO A 624 40.98 38.20 -15.13
C PRO A 624 42.08 37.22 -14.68
N TYR A 625 42.92 37.63 -13.72
CA TYR A 625 43.96 36.75 -13.17
C TYR A 625 43.36 35.56 -12.39
N LEU A 626 42.35 35.82 -11.54
CA LEU A 626 41.65 34.75 -10.81
C LEU A 626 41.08 33.69 -11.76
N THR A 627 40.49 34.12 -12.88
CA THR A 627 39.93 33.22 -13.89
C THR A 627 41.01 32.37 -14.55
N GLN A 628 42.14 32.96 -14.91
CA GLN A 628 43.28 32.23 -15.49
C GLN A 628 43.81 31.15 -14.53
N VAL A 629 43.99 31.49 -13.25
CA VAL A 629 44.46 30.53 -12.23
C VAL A 629 43.42 29.44 -11.99
N MET A 630 42.13 29.78 -11.94
CA MET A 630 41.05 28.81 -11.81
C MET A 630 41.07 27.80 -12.95
N GLU A 631 41.23 28.25 -14.19
CA GLU A 631 41.32 27.36 -15.37
C GLU A 631 42.52 26.43 -15.31
N GLU A 632 43.69 26.92 -14.87
CA GLU A 632 44.89 26.11 -14.69
C GLU A 632 44.67 25.02 -13.65
N LEU A 633 44.12 25.38 -12.49
CA LEU A 633 43.81 24.44 -11.41
C LEU A 633 42.72 23.44 -11.82
N LEU A 634 41.72 23.86 -12.60
CA LEU A 634 40.69 22.96 -13.14
C LEU A 634 41.28 21.97 -14.14
N ARG A 635 42.18 22.42 -15.03
CA ARG A 635 42.92 21.54 -15.96
C ARG A 635 43.74 20.52 -15.19
N ALA A 636 44.50 20.96 -14.20
CA ALA A 636 45.27 20.09 -13.32
C ALA A 636 44.38 19.06 -12.61
N LEU A 637 43.23 19.47 -12.06
CA LEU A 637 42.26 18.56 -11.44
C LEU A 637 41.73 17.52 -12.44
N MET A 638 41.43 17.93 -13.68
CA MET A 638 40.96 17.00 -14.72
C MET A 638 42.04 16.02 -15.18
N ASP A 639 43.32 16.34 -15.02
CA ASP A 639 44.45 15.46 -15.36
C ASP A 639 44.82 14.48 -14.25
N GLN A 640 44.29 14.66 -13.03
CA GLN A 640 44.61 13.78 -11.91
C GLN A 640 44.12 12.34 -12.11
N PRO A 641 44.94 11.31 -11.79
CA PRO A 641 44.58 9.90 -11.96
C PRO A 641 43.45 9.43 -11.03
N SER A 642 43.25 10.10 -9.89
CA SER A 642 42.10 9.89 -8.98
C SER A 642 40.75 10.12 -9.67
N ASN A 643 40.73 10.94 -10.74
CA ASN A 643 39.54 11.25 -11.53
C ASN A 643 39.37 10.34 -12.76
N SER A 644 39.77 9.07 -12.61
CA SER A 644 39.66 8.02 -13.64
C SER A 644 38.26 7.80 -14.22
N GLN A 645 37.19 8.22 -13.51
CA GLN A 645 35.82 8.24 -14.01
C GLN A 645 35.38 9.69 -14.32
N PRO A 646 35.40 10.12 -15.60
CA PRO A 646 35.05 11.48 -15.98
C PRO A 646 33.66 11.93 -15.53
N LYS A 647 32.68 11.01 -15.46
CA LYS A 647 31.31 11.29 -15.00
C LYS A 647 31.20 11.63 -13.50
N LEU A 648 32.25 11.46 -12.71
CA LEU A 648 32.26 11.83 -11.28
C LEU A 648 32.93 13.18 -11.02
N MET A 649 33.56 13.80 -12.02
CA MET A 649 34.20 15.10 -11.90
C MET A 649 33.24 16.18 -11.42
N LEU A 650 33.75 17.06 -10.56
CA LEU A 650 33.02 18.21 -10.01
C LEU A 650 31.77 17.84 -9.21
N ARG A 651 31.53 16.57 -8.87
CA ARG A 651 30.29 16.12 -8.20
C ARG A 651 30.23 16.50 -6.72
N ARG A 652 31.37 16.54 -6.04
CA ARG A 652 31.51 16.86 -4.60
C ARG A 652 32.54 17.96 -4.45
N THR A 653 32.52 18.72 -3.36
CA THR A 653 33.58 19.72 -3.11
C THR A 653 34.73 19.06 -2.36
N GLU A 654 35.70 18.56 -3.10
CA GLU A 654 36.86 17.83 -2.56
C GLU A 654 38.19 18.57 -2.81
N SER A 655 38.16 19.65 -3.59
CA SER A 655 39.30 20.53 -3.91
C SER A 655 39.00 22.01 -3.65
N ILE A 656 40.06 22.81 -3.51
CA ILE A 656 40.04 24.28 -3.42
C ILE A 656 39.42 24.86 -4.70
N VAL A 657 39.80 24.34 -5.87
CA VAL A 657 39.34 24.88 -7.17
C VAL A 657 37.84 24.71 -7.38
N GLU A 658 37.23 23.65 -6.84
CA GLU A 658 35.78 23.45 -6.90
C GLU A 658 34.98 24.48 -6.10
N LYS A 659 35.50 24.88 -4.92
CA LYS A 659 34.92 26.00 -4.17
C LYS A 659 35.21 27.33 -4.86
N LEU A 660 36.41 27.52 -5.40
CA LEU A 660 36.79 28.72 -6.14
C LEU A 660 35.88 28.93 -7.37
N LEU A 661 35.55 27.86 -8.10
CA LEU A 661 34.57 27.87 -9.18
C LEU A 661 33.18 28.29 -8.71
N THR A 662 32.75 27.80 -7.54
CA THR A 662 31.45 28.19 -6.95
C THR A 662 31.42 29.69 -6.63
N ASN A 663 32.51 30.20 -6.07
CA ASN A 663 32.67 31.61 -5.77
C ASN A 663 32.71 32.47 -7.04
N TRP A 664 33.48 32.06 -8.05
CA TRP A 664 33.57 32.70 -9.36
C TRP A 664 32.21 32.78 -10.07
N MET A 665 31.45 31.67 -10.09
CA MET A 665 30.08 31.65 -10.62
C MET A 665 29.18 32.66 -9.90
N SER A 666 29.35 32.79 -8.59
CA SER A 666 28.55 33.72 -7.78
C SER A 666 28.87 35.17 -8.07
N ILE A 667 30.14 35.49 -8.32
CA ILE A 667 30.57 36.83 -8.74
C ILE A 667 29.96 37.15 -10.10
N CYS A 668 30.24 36.32 -11.11
CA CYS A 668 29.88 36.63 -12.50
C CYS A 668 28.38 36.52 -12.81
N LEU A 669 27.62 35.77 -12.01
CA LEU A 669 26.17 35.60 -12.20
C LEU A 669 25.32 36.46 -11.27
N TYR A 670 25.92 37.27 -10.40
CA TYR A 670 25.16 38.15 -9.50
C TYR A 670 24.28 39.14 -10.27
N GLY A 671 24.79 39.73 -11.36
CA GLY A 671 23.99 40.61 -12.23
C GLY A 671 22.76 39.89 -12.79
N PHE A 672 22.94 38.72 -13.39
CA PHE A 672 21.85 37.91 -13.92
C PHE A 672 20.86 37.46 -12.83
N LEU A 673 21.36 37.09 -11.65
CA LEU A 673 20.55 36.76 -10.50
C LEU A 673 19.68 37.95 -10.08
N ARG A 674 20.24 39.15 -9.96
CA ARG A 674 19.51 40.34 -9.52
C ARG A 674 18.50 40.82 -10.56
N GLU A 675 18.84 40.77 -11.83
CA GLU A 675 18.03 41.34 -12.92
C GLU A 675 16.92 40.40 -13.43
N SER A 676 17.16 39.09 -13.44
CA SER A 676 16.23 38.12 -14.04
C SER A 676 15.66 37.13 -13.02
N VAL A 677 16.53 36.45 -12.26
CA VAL A 677 16.13 35.29 -11.44
C VAL A 677 15.57 35.67 -10.06
N GLY A 678 16.00 36.81 -9.52
CA GLY A 678 15.72 37.23 -8.15
C GLY A 678 14.24 37.47 -7.89
N GLN A 679 13.53 38.09 -8.84
CA GLN A 679 12.08 38.30 -8.71
C GLN A 679 11.30 36.97 -8.68
N PRO A 680 11.43 36.06 -9.66
CA PRO A 680 10.79 34.74 -9.59
C PRO A 680 11.15 33.95 -8.33
N LEU A 681 12.41 34.04 -7.86
CA LEU A 681 12.84 33.34 -6.64
C LEU A 681 12.16 33.91 -5.39
N PHE A 682 12.11 35.24 -5.27
CA PHE A 682 11.44 35.90 -4.15
C PHE A 682 9.93 35.62 -4.15
N LEU A 683 9.30 35.70 -5.32
CA LEU A 683 7.88 35.36 -5.48
C LEU A 683 7.58 33.92 -5.08
N LEU A 684 8.44 32.96 -5.44
CA LEU A 684 8.29 31.57 -5.01
C LEU A 684 8.37 31.43 -3.49
N VAL A 685 9.34 32.11 -2.86
CA VAL A 685 9.49 32.09 -1.40
C VAL A 685 8.27 32.70 -0.71
N CYS A 686 7.78 33.85 -1.20
CA CYS A 686 6.55 34.47 -0.69
C CYS A 686 5.34 33.56 -0.87
N ALA A 687 5.18 32.96 -2.05
CA ALA A 687 4.10 32.02 -2.36
C ALA A 687 4.12 30.80 -1.43
N LEU A 688 5.30 30.22 -1.16
CA LEU A 688 5.45 29.12 -0.21
C LEU A 688 5.07 29.55 1.21
N THR A 689 5.64 30.63 1.71
CA THR A 689 5.35 31.14 3.07
C THR A 689 3.86 31.45 3.24
N GLN A 690 3.24 32.11 2.25
CA GLN A 690 1.81 32.40 2.25
C GLN A 690 0.98 31.11 2.21
N GLN A 691 1.32 30.15 1.35
CA GLN A 691 0.59 28.88 1.24
C GLN A 691 0.68 28.06 2.53
N MET A 692 1.83 28.06 3.20
CA MET A 692 2.00 27.41 4.51
C MET A 692 1.13 28.09 5.58
N SER A 693 1.06 29.42 5.57
CA SER A 693 0.28 30.22 6.54
C SER A 693 -1.24 30.11 6.40
N LYS A 694 -1.75 29.59 5.27
CA LYS A 694 -3.19 29.34 5.05
C LYS A 694 -3.75 28.19 5.90
N GLY A 695 -2.88 27.28 6.37
CA GLY A 695 -3.28 26.13 7.17
C GLY A 695 -2.66 26.15 8.57
N PRO A 696 -3.08 25.23 9.45
CA PRO A 696 -2.52 25.12 10.78
C PRO A 696 -1.01 24.81 10.73
N VAL A 697 -0.27 25.53 11.58
CA VAL A 697 1.16 25.30 11.83
C VAL A 697 1.35 25.06 13.32
N ASP A 698 1.99 23.96 13.67
CA ASP A 698 2.33 23.66 15.06
C ASP A 698 3.48 24.58 15.52
N SER A 699 3.34 25.27 16.65
CA SER A 699 4.31 26.31 17.05
C SER A 699 5.58 25.74 17.68
N VAL A 700 5.60 24.43 17.99
CA VAL A 700 6.70 23.78 18.71
C VAL A 700 7.53 22.93 17.77
N THR A 701 6.89 22.14 16.92
CA THR A 701 7.51 21.27 15.91
C THR A 701 7.63 21.94 14.54
N GLU A 702 6.97 23.09 14.35
CA GLU A 702 6.90 23.85 13.09
C GLU A 702 6.28 23.07 11.91
N LYS A 703 5.67 21.91 12.17
CA LYS A 703 4.96 21.13 11.15
C LYS A 703 3.72 21.87 10.68
N ALA A 704 3.53 21.91 9.36
CA ALA A 704 2.44 22.63 8.71
C ALA A 704 1.53 21.68 7.93
N LEU A 705 0.24 22.00 7.85
CA LEU A 705 -0.72 21.22 7.06
C LEU A 705 -0.43 21.32 5.55
N TYR A 706 -0.09 22.53 5.09
CA TYR A 706 0.33 22.79 3.71
C TYR A 706 1.85 22.85 3.66
N THR A 707 2.47 21.90 2.97
CA THR A 707 3.92 21.80 2.80
C THR A 707 4.22 20.98 1.54
N LEU A 708 5.44 21.06 1.02
CA LEU A 708 5.92 20.18 -0.05
C LEU A 708 6.69 18.97 0.49
N ASN A 709 7.00 18.96 1.78
CA ASN A 709 7.85 17.96 2.41
C ASN A 709 7.06 17.10 3.41
N GLU A 710 7.14 15.78 3.23
CA GLU A 710 6.41 14.81 4.04
C GLU A 710 6.83 14.78 5.52
N ASP A 711 8.09 15.11 5.84
CA ASP A 711 8.60 15.12 7.21
C ASP A 711 8.03 16.31 8.01
N TRP A 712 7.78 17.41 7.31
CA TRP A 712 7.20 18.65 7.85
C TRP A 712 5.67 18.68 7.80
N LEU A 713 5.03 17.58 7.36
CA LEU A 713 3.58 17.49 7.22
C LEU A 713 2.90 17.34 8.58
N LEU A 714 1.96 18.23 8.89
CA LEU A 714 1.09 18.13 10.06
C LEU A 714 -0.06 17.15 9.79
N TRP A 715 0.20 15.85 9.95
CA TRP A 715 -0.81 14.79 9.77
C TRP A 715 -1.76 14.62 10.97
N GLN A 716 -1.60 15.42 12.03
CA GLN A 716 -2.46 15.39 13.20
C GLN A 716 -3.43 16.58 13.26
N ALA A 717 -3.61 17.32 12.16
CA ALA A 717 -4.42 18.54 12.14
C ALA A 717 -5.75 18.36 12.91
N GLN A 718 -5.99 19.27 13.84
CA GLN A 718 -7.26 19.40 14.55
C GLN A 718 -8.25 20.18 13.68
N ASP A 719 -9.55 20.09 13.98
CA ASP A 719 -10.56 20.90 13.33
C ASP A 719 -10.24 22.39 13.53
N PHE A 720 -10.05 23.09 12.42
CA PHE A 720 -9.73 24.52 12.40
C PHE A 720 -10.74 25.28 11.54
N SER A 721 -10.89 26.56 11.80
CA SER A 721 -11.75 27.46 11.05
C SER A 721 -10.98 28.73 10.67
N PRO A 722 -11.02 29.14 9.39
CA PRO A 722 -10.46 30.42 8.99
C PRO A 722 -11.28 31.56 9.58
N MET A 723 -10.59 32.63 9.95
CA MET A 723 -11.15 33.81 10.61
C MET A 723 -10.55 35.08 10.00
N ARG A 724 -11.33 36.15 9.96
CA ARG A 724 -10.90 37.50 9.59
C ARG A 724 -10.96 38.40 10.81
N LEU A 725 -9.81 38.93 11.21
CA LEU A 725 -9.66 39.81 12.36
C LEU A 725 -9.62 41.27 11.88
N GLN A 726 -10.28 42.17 12.61
CA GLN A 726 -10.22 43.61 12.38
C GLN A 726 -9.17 44.22 13.31
N VAL A 727 -7.98 44.45 12.77
CA VAL A 727 -6.80 44.81 13.56
C VAL A 727 -6.61 46.31 13.60
N LEU A 728 -6.48 46.83 14.82
CA LEU A 728 -6.53 48.23 15.16
C LEU A 728 -5.19 48.62 15.80
N PHE A 729 -4.43 49.54 15.20
CA PHE A 729 -3.15 49.97 15.75
C PHE A 729 -3.36 51.20 16.63
N ALA A 730 -2.89 51.16 17.88
CA ALA A 730 -2.90 52.34 18.74
C ALA A 730 -1.89 53.38 18.21
N VAL A 731 -2.34 54.62 18.04
CA VAL A 731 -1.52 55.75 17.58
C VAL A 731 -1.55 56.85 18.65
N GLY A 732 -0.37 57.32 19.08
CA GLY A 732 -0.25 58.39 20.08
C GLY A 732 -0.49 57.94 21.53
N THR A 733 -0.54 58.90 22.46
CA THR A 733 -0.76 58.67 23.91
C THR A 733 -2.23 58.66 24.31
N ASP A 734 -3.12 59.12 23.43
CA ASP A 734 -4.51 59.48 23.77
C ASP A 734 -5.52 58.39 23.37
N GLY A 735 -5.03 57.18 23.06
CA GLY A 735 -5.87 56.02 22.77
C GLY A 735 -6.58 56.06 21.41
N GLU A 736 -6.20 56.99 20.53
CA GLU A 736 -6.63 57.00 19.13
C GLU A 736 -6.17 55.73 18.41
N VAL A 737 -7.01 55.27 17.50
CA VAL A 737 -6.86 53.97 16.83
C VAL A 737 -6.85 54.18 15.33
N SER A 738 -5.96 53.49 14.62
CA SER A 738 -5.89 53.52 13.16
C SER A 738 -7.16 52.98 12.51
N GLU A 739 -7.30 53.19 11.20
CA GLU A 739 -8.24 52.40 10.40
C GLU A 739 -7.97 50.89 10.57
N PRO A 740 -9.03 50.06 10.59
CA PRO A 740 -8.88 48.62 10.76
C PRO A 740 -8.17 47.99 9.57
N LEU A 741 -7.18 47.16 9.87
CA LEU A 741 -6.50 46.25 8.96
C LEU A 741 -7.16 44.88 9.05
N GLU A 742 -7.73 44.40 7.95
CA GLU A 742 -8.24 43.03 7.89
C GLU A 742 -7.08 42.04 7.81
N VAL A 743 -7.03 41.10 8.76
CA VAL A 743 -5.99 40.05 8.84
C VAL A 743 -6.63 38.68 8.87
N SER A 744 -6.21 37.80 7.96
CA SER A 744 -6.64 36.40 7.96
C SER A 744 -5.84 35.58 8.98
N ALA A 745 -6.54 34.87 9.86
CA ALA A 745 -5.99 33.99 10.88
C ALA A 745 -6.80 32.69 10.97
N LEU A 746 -6.38 31.76 11.82
CA LEU A 746 -7.07 30.51 12.13
C LEU A 746 -7.43 30.48 13.62
N ASP A 747 -8.55 29.87 13.98
CA ASP A 747 -8.94 29.67 15.38
C ASP A 747 -7.87 28.92 16.19
N CYS A 748 -7.12 28.03 15.53
CA CYS A 748 -6.01 27.28 16.11
C CYS A 748 -4.66 28.02 16.09
N ASP A 749 -4.57 29.28 15.64
CA ASP A 749 -3.29 30.02 15.71
C ASP A 749 -2.98 30.40 17.17
N THR A 750 -1.70 30.29 17.55
CA THR A 750 -1.19 30.82 18.82
C THR A 750 -1.15 32.35 18.81
N VAL A 751 -1.10 32.96 20.00
CA VAL A 751 -0.97 34.42 20.14
C VAL A 751 0.23 34.99 19.37
N GLU A 752 1.37 34.29 19.37
CA GLU A 752 2.56 34.72 18.63
C GLU A 752 2.37 34.62 17.12
N GLN A 753 1.81 33.51 16.62
CA GLN A 753 1.48 33.34 15.20
C GLN A 753 0.51 34.42 14.70
N VAL A 754 -0.45 34.84 15.53
CA VAL A 754 -1.35 35.95 15.20
C VAL A 754 -0.57 37.27 15.08
N LYS A 755 0.37 37.55 15.99
CA LYS A 755 1.25 38.74 15.87
C LYS A 755 2.06 38.70 14.57
N GLU A 756 2.66 37.55 14.22
CA GLU A 756 3.39 37.37 12.97
C GLU A 756 2.51 37.65 11.73
N LYS A 757 1.27 37.13 11.71
CA LYS A 757 0.30 37.37 10.63
C LYS A 757 -0.11 38.85 10.53
N ILE A 758 -0.27 39.54 11.66
CA ILE A 758 -0.54 40.98 11.70
C ILE A 758 0.62 41.78 11.09
N LEU A 759 1.85 41.49 11.50
CA LEU A 759 3.04 42.17 10.97
C LEU A 759 3.22 41.92 9.47
N MET A 760 2.96 40.69 9.01
CA MET A 760 3.01 40.32 7.60
C MET A 760 1.93 41.07 6.79
N ALA A 761 0.70 41.12 7.28
CA ALA A 761 -0.39 41.87 6.66
C ALA A 761 -0.10 43.38 6.61
N PHE A 762 0.48 43.94 7.69
CA PHE A 762 0.90 45.33 7.75
C PHE A 762 1.96 45.63 6.68
N LYS A 763 3.04 44.83 6.63
CA LYS A 763 4.10 44.98 5.63
C LYS A 763 3.56 44.86 4.20
N THR A 764 2.61 43.96 3.97
CA THR A 764 1.99 43.76 2.65
C THR A 764 1.12 44.95 2.24
N LYS A 765 0.32 45.52 3.15
CA LYS A 765 -0.56 46.66 2.84
C LYS A 765 0.20 47.97 2.70
N PHE A 766 1.18 48.21 3.56
CA PHE A 766 1.86 49.50 3.66
C PHE A 766 3.25 49.55 2.99
N GLY A 767 3.84 48.39 2.66
CA GLY A 767 5.12 48.29 1.94
C GLY A 767 6.38 48.44 2.83
N PHE A 768 6.23 48.61 4.13
CA PHE A 768 7.33 48.72 5.11
C PHE A 768 7.00 47.94 6.40
N PRO A 769 8.01 47.46 7.15
CA PRO A 769 7.78 46.74 8.40
C PRO A 769 7.24 47.68 9.49
N TYR A 770 6.40 47.15 10.38
CA TYR A 770 5.97 47.89 11.56
C TYR A 770 7.17 48.14 12.50
N ASN A 771 7.31 49.36 13.02
CA ASN A 771 8.51 49.80 13.75
C ASN A 771 8.74 49.11 15.10
N THR A 772 7.78 48.33 15.60
CA THR A 772 7.90 47.61 16.88
C THR A 772 8.27 46.15 16.61
N PRO A 773 9.36 45.64 17.19
CA PRO A 773 9.73 44.23 17.02
C PRO A 773 8.69 43.31 17.67
N LEU A 774 8.58 42.07 17.16
CA LEU A 774 7.56 41.08 17.55
C LEU A 774 7.47 40.89 19.08
N GLN A 775 8.61 40.84 19.78
CA GLN A 775 8.69 40.62 21.23
C GLN A 775 8.13 41.80 22.05
N GLN A 776 8.04 43.00 21.47
CA GLN A 776 7.53 44.20 22.11
C GLN A 776 6.07 44.50 21.73
N MET A 777 5.49 43.70 20.83
CA MET A 777 4.12 43.82 20.37
C MET A 777 3.17 43.06 21.32
N HIS A 778 2.16 43.77 21.81
CA HIS A 778 1.08 43.20 22.61
C HIS A 778 -0.24 43.31 21.86
N ILE A 779 -1.10 42.30 22.00
CA ILE A 779 -2.42 42.27 21.36
C ILE A 779 -3.52 42.06 22.39
N GLU A 780 -4.61 42.81 22.25
CA GLU A 780 -5.80 42.72 23.09
C GLU A 780 -7.02 42.47 22.22
N TYR A 781 -7.98 41.66 22.69
CA TYR A 781 -9.22 41.34 22.00
C TYR A 781 -10.41 41.99 22.71
N GLU A 782 -11.33 42.56 21.93
CA GLU A 782 -12.54 43.17 22.47
C GLU A 782 -13.60 42.13 22.85
N LYS A 783 -13.84 41.97 24.15
CA LYS A 783 -14.88 41.11 24.71
C LYS A 783 -15.88 41.94 25.53
N ASP A 784 -17.15 41.91 25.13
CA ASP A 784 -18.24 42.61 25.83
C ASP A 784 -17.94 44.10 26.09
N GLY A 785 -17.33 44.78 25.12
CA GLY A 785 -16.96 46.21 25.18
C GLY A 785 -15.71 46.52 26.02
N ARG A 786 -14.92 45.51 26.42
CA ARG A 786 -13.64 45.67 27.11
C ARG A 786 -12.52 44.97 26.37
N PHE A 787 -11.34 45.57 26.32
CA PHE A 787 -10.15 44.93 25.75
C PHE A 787 -9.50 44.01 26.79
N VAL A 788 -9.31 42.75 26.41
CA VAL A 788 -8.68 41.71 27.23
C VAL A 788 -7.34 41.32 26.60
N PRO A 789 -6.22 41.34 27.34
CA PRO A 789 -4.92 41.00 26.79
C PRO A 789 -4.84 39.51 26.47
N LEU A 790 -4.39 39.18 25.25
CA LEU A 790 -4.10 37.82 24.85
C LEU A 790 -2.63 37.50 25.18
N LYS A 791 -2.41 36.41 25.92
CA LYS A 791 -1.08 35.99 26.36
C LYS A 791 -0.79 34.60 25.81
N GLU A 792 0.48 34.32 25.52
CA GLU A 792 0.91 33.01 25.01
C GLU A 792 0.60 31.89 26.01
N VAL A 793 0.78 32.17 27.31
CA VAL A 793 0.37 31.33 28.43
C VAL A 793 -0.15 32.22 29.56
N ASP A 794 -1.28 31.84 30.15
CA ASP A 794 -1.85 32.44 31.36
C ASP A 794 -2.37 31.39 32.34
N ALA A 795 -2.99 31.82 33.45
CA ALA A 795 -3.50 30.92 34.49
C ALA A 795 -4.64 30.00 34.01
N SER A 796 -5.22 30.25 32.83
CA SER A 796 -6.28 29.43 32.24
C SER A 796 -5.77 28.37 31.25
N SER A 797 -4.47 28.37 30.94
CA SER A 797 -3.87 27.45 29.96
C SER A 797 -4.03 25.99 30.37
N GLY A 798 -4.35 25.12 29.41
CA GLY A 798 -4.47 23.68 29.67
C GLY A 798 -3.12 23.05 29.98
N VAL A 799 -3.07 22.11 30.95
CA VAL A 799 -1.86 21.36 31.30
C VAL A 799 -2.11 19.87 31.08
N LEU A 800 -1.22 19.22 30.34
CA LEU A 800 -1.24 17.78 30.04
C LEU A 800 0.05 17.15 30.58
N GLY A 801 -0.06 16.40 31.68
CA GLY A 801 1.11 15.85 32.36
C GLY A 801 1.99 16.95 32.92
N GLU A 802 3.23 17.05 32.42
CA GLU A 802 4.20 18.10 32.77
C GLU A 802 4.28 19.22 31.71
N VAL A 803 3.47 19.16 30.65
CA VAL A 803 3.56 20.06 29.48
C VAL A 803 2.35 20.99 29.43
N THR A 804 2.58 22.27 29.16
CA THR A 804 1.54 23.32 29.10
C THR A 804 1.13 23.61 27.67
N MET A 805 -0.17 23.71 27.40
CA MET A 805 -0.70 24.05 26.08
C MET A 805 -0.56 25.55 25.82
N LEU A 806 -0.07 25.92 24.64
CA LEU A 806 -0.07 27.32 24.20
C LEU A 806 -1.50 27.81 23.93
N ASN A 807 -1.79 29.03 24.34
CA ASN A 807 -3.11 29.63 24.16
C ASN A 807 -3.33 30.02 22.68
N THR A 808 -4.51 29.67 22.16
CA THR A 808 -4.95 29.94 20.79
C THR A 808 -6.13 30.91 20.76
N LEU A 809 -6.51 31.41 19.57
CA LEU A 809 -7.74 32.22 19.44
C LEU A 809 -8.99 31.46 19.89
N LYS A 810 -9.04 30.15 19.64
CA LYS A 810 -10.10 29.24 20.09
C LYS A 810 -10.15 29.12 21.61
N HIS A 811 -9.00 29.13 22.29
CA HIS A 811 -8.92 29.15 23.76
C HIS A 811 -9.65 30.36 24.35
N TYR A 812 -9.39 31.53 23.78
CA TYR A 812 -10.05 32.78 24.18
C TYR A 812 -11.47 32.96 23.63
N LYS A 813 -11.95 32.02 22.79
CA LYS A 813 -13.26 32.04 22.11
C LYS A 813 -13.47 33.29 21.26
N VAL A 814 -12.42 33.72 20.56
CA VAL A 814 -12.49 34.87 19.64
C VAL A 814 -13.41 34.51 18.46
N PRO A 815 -14.41 35.34 18.09
CA PRO A 815 -15.28 35.11 16.94
C PRO A 815 -14.68 35.65 15.62
N ASP A 816 -15.22 35.19 14.47
CA ASP A 816 -14.92 35.79 13.17
C ASP A 816 -15.35 37.26 13.12
N GLY A 817 -14.52 38.14 12.56
CA GLY A 817 -14.73 39.59 12.54
C GLY A 817 -14.34 40.33 13.82
N ALA A 818 -13.71 39.67 14.80
CA ALA A 818 -13.34 40.29 16.08
C ALA A 818 -12.34 41.45 15.93
N SER A 819 -12.53 42.48 16.76
CA SER A 819 -11.60 43.60 16.91
C SER A 819 -10.38 43.21 17.76
N ILE A 820 -9.19 43.34 17.20
CA ILE A 820 -7.90 43.13 17.89
C ILE A 820 -7.16 44.46 17.95
N LYS A 821 -6.79 44.91 19.14
CA LYS A 821 -5.97 46.13 19.33
C LYS A 821 -4.50 45.76 19.50
N VAL A 822 -3.63 46.41 18.74
CA VAL A 822 -2.17 46.30 18.82
C VAL A 822 -1.63 47.45 19.67
N LEU A 823 -0.86 47.12 20.71
CA LEU A 823 -0.20 48.07 21.59
C LEU A 823 1.32 47.96 21.43
N SER A 824 1.99 49.11 21.29
CA SER A 824 3.45 49.26 21.40
C SER A 824 3.81 49.85 22.77
N LYS A 825 5.05 49.62 23.23
CA LYS A 825 5.58 49.99 24.57
C LYS A 825 5.56 51.49 24.93
N THR A 826 4.92 52.36 24.16
CA THR A 826 4.67 53.76 24.51
C THR A 826 3.61 53.95 25.60
N HIS A 827 2.88 52.89 26.00
CA HIS A 827 2.03 52.88 27.20
C HIS A 827 2.67 52.07 28.34
N PRO A 828 2.86 52.63 29.55
CA PRO A 828 3.44 51.90 30.66
C PRO A 828 2.39 50.98 31.30
N ILE A 829 2.70 49.71 31.55
CA ILE A 829 2.21 48.92 32.70
C ILE A 829 3.03 47.62 32.90
N LEU A 830 3.06 47.21 34.17
CA LEU A 830 3.80 46.16 34.87
C LEU A 830 3.66 44.73 34.30
N SER A 831 4.63 44.29 33.50
CA SER A 831 5.30 42.96 33.57
C SER A 831 5.92 42.63 32.22
N PRO A 832 7.27 42.56 32.10
CA PRO A 832 7.90 42.09 30.88
C PRO A 832 7.72 40.57 30.80
N GLN A 833 6.80 40.09 29.97
CA GLN A 833 6.91 38.71 29.47
C GLN A 833 7.97 38.72 28.36
N SER A 834 9.13 38.12 28.63
CA SER A 834 10.07 37.69 27.59
C SER A 834 9.38 36.64 26.69
N SER A 835 9.75 36.60 25.40
CA SER A 835 9.20 35.61 24.46
C SER A 835 9.37 34.20 25.00
N LEU A 836 8.32 33.37 24.97
CA LEU A 836 8.42 32.00 25.47
C LEU A 836 9.35 31.15 24.59
N LYS A 837 9.46 31.45 23.28
CA LYS A 837 10.37 30.76 22.36
C LYS A 837 11.85 30.93 22.71
N ASP A 838 12.22 31.91 23.52
CA ASP A 838 13.60 32.12 23.97
C ASP A 838 14.00 31.18 25.13
N ASP A 839 13.07 30.39 25.68
CA ASP A 839 13.36 29.36 26.70
C ASP A 839 14.05 28.15 26.05
N GLN A 840 15.25 27.80 26.52
CA GLN A 840 16.02 26.64 26.03
C GLN A 840 15.24 25.32 26.09
N ASN A 841 14.28 25.20 27.01
CA ASN A 841 13.46 24.02 27.21
C ASN A 841 12.04 24.17 26.62
N TYR A 842 11.80 25.14 25.74
CA TYR A 842 10.48 25.44 25.17
C TYR A 842 9.78 24.20 24.59
N SER A 843 10.50 23.40 23.79
CA SER A 843 9.95 22.19 23.15
C SER A 843 9.61 21.04 24.10
N THR A 844 10.12 21.08 25.34
CA THR A 844 9.82 20.07 26.38
C THR A 844 8.74 20.54 27.36
N LYS A 845 8.58 21.85 27.53
CA LYS A 845 7.63 22.47 28.48
C LYS A 845 6.29 22.81 27.86
N TYR A 846 6.25 23.06 26.54
CA TYR A 846 5.06 23.53 25.84
C TYR A 846 4.70 22.61 24.68
N PHE A 847 3.40 22.53 24.38
CA PHE A 847 2.88 21.88 23.19
C PHE A 847 1.76 22.74 22.56
N HIS A 848 1.51 22.53 21.27
CA HIS A 848 0.47 23.26 20.54
C HIS A 848 -0.59 22.31 19.96
N LEU A 849 -0.34 21.74 18.77
CA LEU A 849 -1.29 20.89 18.05
C LEU A 849 -0.94 19.40 18.17
N ILE A 850 0.33 19.07 18.42
CA ILE A 850 0.84 17.71 18.58
C ILE A 850 0.98 17.36 20.07
N ASP A 851 0.39 16.24 20.49
CA ASP A 851 0.53 15.69 21.84
C ASP A 851 1.91 15.00 22.01
N PRO A 852 2.75 15.40 22.98
CA PRO A 852 4.10 14.86 23.17
C PRO A 852 4.16 13.37 23.57
N ASP A 853 3.08 12.76 24.08
CA ASP A 853 3.09 11.38 24.62
C ASP A 853 2.87 10.27 23.57
N ILE A 854 2.71 10.59 22.29
CA ILE A 854 2.31 9.62 21.26
C ILE A 854 3.43 8.61 20.91
N ASP A 855 4.70 8.97 21.07
CA ASP A 855 5.82 8.07 20.74
C ASP A 855 6.22 7.12 21.88
N GLN A 856 5.96 7.47 23.15
CA GLN A 856 6.35 6.63 24.29
C GLN A 856 5.24 5.70 24.80
N ASP A 857 3.96 6.02 24.61
CA ASP A 857 2.87 5.35 25.36
C ASP A 857 1.84 4.61 24.49
N GLN A 858 2.30 3.93 23.43
CA GLN A 858 1.45 3.09 22.57
C GLN A 858 0.65 1.98 23.31
N ARG A 859 0.97 1.71 24.59
CA ARG A 859 0.41 0.62 25.41
C ARG A 859 -0.60 1.03 26.48
N LYS A 860 -0.62 2.27 26.99
CA LYS A 860 -1.37 2.58 28.23
C LYS A 860 -2.74 3.23 28.07
N ASN A 861 -3.06 3.91 26.96
CA ASN A 861 -4.34 4.64 26.86
C ASN A 861 -5.07 4.47 25.50
N PRO A 862 -6.06 3.55 25.39
CA PRO A 862 -6.77 3.30 24.14
C PRO A 862 -7.83 4.36 23.79
N GLU A 863 -8.27 5.22 24.71
CA GLU A 863 -9.29 6.26 24.44
C GLU A 863 -8.77 7.44 23.59
N ARG A 864 -7.45 7.67 23.55
CA ARG A 864 -6.84 8.73 22.73
C ARG A 864 -6.50 8.33 21.29
N LYS A 865 -6.80 7.09 20.88
CA LYS A 865 -6.49 6.58 19.52
C LYS A 865 -7.55 7.02 18.50
N LYS A 866 -7.54 8.29 18.06
CA LYS A 866 -8.02 8.59 16.70
C LYS A 866 -7.01 7.98 15.73
N LEU A 867 -7.43 7.02 14.92
CA LEU A 867 -6.61 6.34 13.92
C LEU A 867 -6.29 7.34 12.79
N LYS A 868 -5.35 8.27 13.02
CA LYS A 868 -4.94 9.26 12.01
C LYS A 868 -3.87 8.65 11.10
N LEU A 869 -4.27 8.36 9.86
CA LEU A 869 -3.40 7.81 8.80
C LEU A 869 -2.64 8.96 8.13
N LYS A 870 -1.30 8.90 8.14
CA LYS A 870 -0.43 9.92 7.52
C LYS A 870 -0.72 10.07 6.02
N GLU A 871 -1.09 8.97 5.36
CA GLU A 871 -1.33 8.88 3.91
C GLU A 871 -2.53 9.72 3.45
N VAL A 872 -3.53 9.94 4.30
CA VAL A 872 -4.70 10.77 3.97
C VAL A 872 -4.28 12.22 3.68
N TYR A 873 -3.27 12.71 4.40
CA TYR A 873 -2.76 14.07 4.29
C TYR A 873 -1.74 14.25 3.16
N LEU A 874 -1.33 13.18 2.44
CA LEU A 874 -0.47 13.33 1.27
C LEU A 874 -1.14 14.13 0.14
N THR A 875 -2.48 14.15 0.11
CA THR A 875 -3.26 15.02 -0.79
C THR A 875 -2.94 16.50 -0.56
N LYS A 876 -2.57 16.90 0.67
CA LYS A 876 -2.17 18.28 0.98
C LYS A 876 -0.82 18.64 0.37
N LEU A 877 0.13 17.70 0.28
CA LEU A 877 1.38 17.92 -0.47
C LEU A 877 1.09 18.24 -1.94
N LEU A 878 0.13 17.51 -2.54
CA LEU A 878 -0.28 17.74 -3.91
C LEU A 878 -1.00 19.09 -4.06
N SER A 879 -1.90 19.46 -3.14
CA SER A 879 -2.55 20.77 -3.10
C SER A 879 -1.52 21.90 -3.07
N THR A 880 -0.56 21.82 -2.14
CA THR A 880 0.53 22.80 -2.02
C THR A 880 1.37 22.84 -3.29
N LYS A 881 1.72 21.68 -3.89
CA LYS A 881 2.47 21.64 -5.16
C LYS A 881 1.72 22.35 -6.26
N VAL A 882 0.42 22.09 -6.42
CA VAL A 882 -0.42 22.73 -7.44
C VAL A 882 -0.47 24.24 -7.23
N ALA A 883 -0.68 24.70 -5.99
CA ALA A 883 -0.77 26.12 -5.65
C ALA A 883 0.50 26.91 -6.03
N VAL A 884 1.69 26.35 -5.80
CA VAL A 884 2.97 27.04 -6.05
C VAL A 884 3.62 26.69 -7.39
N HIS A 885 3.00 25.82 -8.20
CA HIS A 885 3.63 25.24 -9.38
C HIS A 885 4.02 26.28 -10.44
N SER A 886 3.18 27.30 -10.64
CA SER A 886 3.43 28.38 -11.60
C SER A 886 4.70 29.16 -11.28
N PHE A 887 4.93 29.47 -9.99
CA PHE A 887 6.14 30.13 -9.51
C PHE A 887 7.39 29.27 -9.72
N VAL A 888 7.28 27.96 -9.47
CA VAL A 888 8.37 26.99 -9.73
C VAL A 888 8.71 26.93 -11.22
N GLU A 889 7.71 26.78 -12.09
CA GLU A 889 7.94 26.77 -13.55
C GLU A 889 8.57 28.07 -14.03
N ASN A 890 8.08 29.22 -13.55
CA ASN A 890 8.60 30.53 -13.94
C ASN A 890 10.07 30.69 -13.51
N LEU A 891 10.40 30.32 -12.27
CA LEU A 891 11.77 30.35 -11.77
C LEU A 891 12.69 29.45 -12.62
N PHE A 892 12.28 28.21 -12.86
CA PHE A 892 13.07 27.23 -13.60
C PHE A 892 13.34 27.70 -15.04
N ARG A 893 12.30 28.14 -15.75
CA ARG A 893 12.43 28.68 -17.11
C ARG A 893 13.24 29.96 -17.19
N THR A 894 13.26 30.76 -16.12
CA THR A 894 14.12 31.94 -16.06
C THR A 894 15.59 31.55 -15.90
N ILE A 895 15.88 30.53 -15.07
CA ILE A 895 17.24 30.04 -14.82
C ILE A 895 17.87 29.43 -16.08
N TRP A 896 17.17 28.53 -16.77
CA TRP A 896 17.61 27.97 -18.06
C TRP A 896 17.05 28.71 -19.27
N GLY A 897 16.67 29.97 -19.07
CA GLY A 897 16.26 30.88 -20.13
C GLY A 897 17.44 31.62 -20.74
N THR A 898 17.27 32.10 -21.96
CA THR A 898 18.22 33.00 -22.62
C THR A 898 17.52 34.33 -22.93
N PRO A 899 17.59 35.34 -22.05
CA PRO A 899 17.08 36.67 -22.35
C PRO A 899 17.68 37.17 -23.67
N ASN A 900 16.84 37.66 -24.58
CA ASN A 900 17.27 38.11 -25.92
C ASN A 900 18.06 37.05 -26.73
N LEU A 901 17.78 35.75 -26.49
CA LEU A 901 18.48 34.61 -27.12
C LEU A 901 19.98 34.51 -26.81
N LYS A 902 20.48 35.26 -25.82
CA LYS A 902 21.89 35.22 -25.38
C LYS A 902 21.98 34.62 -23.97
N ALA A 903 22.98 33.77 -23.76
CA ALA A 903 23.30 33.28 -22.42
C ALA A 903 24.20 34.29 -21.69
N PRO A 904 24.20 34.33 -20.35
CA PRO A 904 25.15 35.13 -19.59
C PRO A 904 26.60 34.84 -20.02
N PRO A 905 27.46 35.87 -20.18
CA PRO A 905 28.82 35.70 -20.70
C PRO A 905 29.62 34.63 -19.97
N ALA A 906 29.54 34.60 -18.64
CA ALA A 906 30.25 33.62 -17.82
C ALA A 906 29.79 32.17 -18.05
N ILE A 907 28.49 31.93 -18.29
CA ILE A 907 27.97 30.58 -18.58
C ILE A 907 28.50 30.12 -19.94
N LYS A 908 28.38 30.97 -20.96
CA LYS A 908 28.85 30.64 -22.32
C LYS A 908 30.36 30.38 -22.32
N TYR A 909 31.15 31.29 -21.75
CA TYR A 909 32.59 31.14 -21.65
C TYR A 909 33.00 29.85 -20.92
N PHE A 910 32.42 29.58 -19.75
CA PHE A 910 32.78 28.41 -18.98
C PHE A 910 32.33 27.08 -19.62
N PHE A 911 31.17 27.08 -20.31
CA PHE A 911 30.73 25.88 -21.04
C PHE A 911 31.58 25.61 -22.27
N ASP A 912 32.03 26.64 -22.99
CA ASP A 912 32.99 26.50 -24.09
C ASP A 912 34.35 25.99 -23.57
N PHE A 913 34.79 26.46 -22.40
CA PHE A 913 35.97 25.90 -21.72
C PHE A 913 35.82 24.40 -21.45
N LEU A 914 34.69 23.96 -20.88
CA LEU A 914 34.44 22.53 -20.61
C LEU A 914 34.40 21.70 -21.90
N ASP A 915 33.77 22.23 -22.96
CA ASP A 915 33.70 21.56 -24.26
C ASP A 915 35.11 21.41 -24.87
N ALA A 916 35.94 22.47 -24.82
CA ALA A 916 37.34 22.43 -25.25
C ALA A 916 38.20 21.43 -24.43
N GLN A 917 37.97 21.32 -23.12
CA GLN A 917 38.63 20.30 -22.30
C GLN A 917 38.20 18.88 -22.68
N GLY A 918 36.93 18.68 -23.01
CA GLY A 918 36.42 17.41 -23.52
C GLY A 918 37.06 17.01 -24.85
N GLU A 919 37.20 17.96 -25.77
CA GLU A 919 37.86 17.76 -27.06
C GLU A 919 39.36 17.43 -26.90
N SER A 920 40.07 18.22 -26.08
CA SER A 920 41.50 18.00 -25.77
C SER A 920 41.75 16.59 -25.21
N LYS A 921 40.86 16.13 -24.33
CA LYS A 921 40.91 14.79 -23.72
C LYS A 921 40.29 13.68 -24.58
N ARG A 922 39.86 13.99 -25.81
CA ARG A 922 39.24 13.04 -26.76
C ARG A 922 38.01 12.32 -26.18
N ILE A 923 37.21 13.02 -25.38
CA ILE A 923 35.98 12.48 -24.82
C ILE A 923 34.89 12.51 -25.89
N SER A 924 34.49 11.34 -26.37
CA SER A 924 33.46 11.18 -27.41
C SER A 924 32.03 11.06 -26.86
N ASP A 925 31.87 10.81 -25.56
CA ASP A 925 30.56 10.64 -24.90
C ASP A 925 29.96 12.01 -24.50
N PRO A 926 28.87 12.46 -25.16
CA PRO A 926 28.22 13.74 -24.84
C PRO A 926 27.61 13.78 -23.43
N ASP A 927 27.33 12.63 -22.81
CA ASP A 927 26.82 12.57 -21.44
C ASP A 927 27.84 13.11 -20.44
N VAL A 928 29.14 12.92 -20.71
CA VAL A 928 30.20 13.41 -19.82
C VAL A 928 30.18 14.94 -19.76
N LEU A 929 30.10 15.60 -20.92
CA LEU A 929 30.02 17.06 -21.00
C LEU A 929 28.73 17.59 -20.35
N HIS A 930 27.59 16.91 -20.56
CA HIS A 930 26.34 17.25 -19.87
C HIS A 930 26.50 17.18 -18.34
N ILE A 931 27.15 16.12 -17.84
CA ILE A 931 27.40 15.95 -16.40
C ILE A 931 28.36 17.02 -15.87
N TRP A 932 29.42 17.36 -16.60
CA TRP A 932 30.34 18.43 -16.18
C TRP A 932 29.63 19.78 -16.08
N LYS A 933 28.82 20.13 -17.08
CA LYS A 933 27.99 21.35 -17.07
C LYS A 933 27.00 21.35 -15.92
N THR A 934 26.40 20.19 -15.61
CA THR A 934 25.45 20.03 -14.49
C THR A 934 26.14 20.16 -13.12
N ASN A 935 27.31 19.55 -12.97
CA ASN A 935 28.06 19.55 -11.72
C ASN A 935 28.77 20.88 -11.45
N SER A 936 29.06 21.67 -12.49
CA SER A 936 29.74 22.97 -12.35
C SER A 936 28.80 24.13 -12.04
N LEU A 937 27.63 24.19 -12.68
CA LEU A 937 26.74 25.35 -12.61
C LEU A 937 25.48 25.08 -11.77
N PRO A 938 24.50 24.26 -12.20
CA PRO A 938 23.26 24.11 -11.46
C PRO A 938 23.45 23.47 -10.08
N LEU A 939 24.33 22.48 -9.95
CA LEU A 939 24.61 21.85 -8.66
C LEU A 939 25.29 22.78 -7.65
N ARG A 940 26.25 23.59 -8.10
CA ARG A 940 27.11 24.38 -7.21
C ARG A 940 26.58 25.78 -6.93
N PHE A 941 26.00 26.41 -7.95
CA PHE A 941 25.47 27.76 -7.84
C PHE A 941 23.96 27.74 -7.64
N TRP A 942 23.18 27.26 -8.61
CA TRP A 942 21.72 27.40 -8.56
C TRP A 942 21.08 26.66 -7.39
N VAL A 943 21.43 25.40 -7.12
CA VAL A 943 20.93 24.68 -5.94
C VAL A 943 21.25 25.41 -4.64
N ASN A 944 22.43 26.01 -4.53
CA ASN A 944 22.82 26.77 -3.35
C ASN A 944 21.93 28.01 -3.16
N ILE A 945 21.63 28.74 -4.25
CA ILE A 945 20.72 29.89 -4.24
C ILE A 945 19.27 29.47 -3.96
N LEU A 946 18.77 28.41 -4.59
CA LEU A 946 17.41 27.90 -4.39
C LEU A 946 17.18 27.44 -2.95
N LYS A 947 18.16 26.74 -2.37
CA LYS A 947 18.07 26.29 -0.98
C LYS A 947 18.29 27.42 0.01
N ASN A 948 19.06 28.44 -0.33
CA ASN A 948 19.44 29.50 0.59
C ASN A 948 19.05 30.90 0.06
N PRO A 949 17.73 31.20 -0.05
CA PRO A 949 17.26 32.51 -0.52
C PRO A 949 17.70 33.65 0.40
N GLN A 950 17.99 33.39 1.69
CA GLN A 950 18.58 34.36 2.60
C GLN A 950 20.00 34.78 2.21
N PHE A 951 20.65 34.11 1.26
CA PHE A 951 21.91 34.62 0.69
C PHE A 951 21.67 35.78 -0.28
N VAL A 952 20.45 35.89 -0.83
CA VAL A 952 20.08 36.89 -1.84
C VAL A 952 19.20 37.99 -1.25
N PHE A 953 18.32 37.64 -0.30
CA PHE A 953 17.34 38.56 0.27
C PHE A 953 17.55 38.76 1.77
N ASP A 954 17.21 39.96 2.24
CA ASP A 954 17.10 40.24 3.68
C ASP A 954 15.81 39.61 4.23
N MET A 955 15.94 38.33 4.59
CA MET A 955 14.85 37.52 5.10
C MET A 955 15.36 36.45 6.07
N GLU A 956 14.48 36.01 6.96
CA GLU A 956 14.71 34.85 7.81
C GLU A 956 14.17 33.59 7.13
N LYS A 957 14.97 32.52 7.15
CA LYS A 957 14.62 31.22 6.57
C LYS A 957 14.21 30.26 7.69
N THR A 958 12.94 29.89 7.71
CA THR A 958 12.43 28.91 8.68
C THR A 958 12.75 27.47 8.26
N PRO A 959 12.93 26.53 9.20
CA PRO A 959 13.16 25.11 8.91
C PRO A 959 12.10 24.44 7.99
N PRO A 960 10.79 24.71 8.14
CA PRO A 960 9.78 24.15 7.23
C PRO A 960 9.92 24.69 5.80
N LEU A 961 10.28 25.97 5.65
CA LEU A 961 10.57 26.57 4.35
C LEU A 961 11.82 25.94 3.72
N ASP A 962 12.87 25.64 4.50
CA ASP A 962 14.02 24.86 4.03
C ASP A 962 13.61 23.49 3.49
N GLY A 963 12.70 22.82 4.21
CA GLY A 963 12.13 21.54 3.80
C GLY A 963 11.47 21.62 2.42
N CYS A 964 10.65 22.65 2.17
CA CYS A 964 10.00 22.91 0.89
C CYS A 964 10.99 23.26 -0.22
N LEU A 965 11.92 24.17 0.03
CA LEU A 965 12.94 24.58 -0.93
C LEU A 965 13.88 23.42 -1.29
N SER A 966 14.15 22.52 -0.35
CA SER A 966 14.92 21.30 -0.61
C SER A 966 14.20 20.34 -1.56
N VAL A 967 12.86 20.22 -1.47
CA VAL A 967 12.06 19.44 -2.42
C VAL A 967 12.12 20.05 -3.81
N ILE A 968 11.98 21.38 -3.92
CA ILE A 968 12.07 22.09 -5.20
C ILE A 968 13.48 22.00 -5.80
N ALA A 969 14.53 22.19 -4.99
CA ALA A 969 15.91 22.06 -5.43
C ALA A 969 16.25 20.62 -5.88
N GLN A 970 15.64 19.61 -5.25
CA GLN A 970 15.77 18.21 -5.71
C GLN A 970 15.09 18.01 -7.06
N ALA A 971 13.88 18.54 -7.26
CA ALA A 971 13.19 18.49 -8.55
C ALA A 971 13.97 19.25 -9.64
N PHE A 972 14.56 20.41 -9.29
CA PHE A 972 15.47 21.15 -10.16
C PHE A 972 16.65 20.27 -10.60
N MET A 973 17.36 19.63 -9.68
CA MET A 973 18.49 18.74 -10.03
C MET A 973 18.06 17.49 -10.81
N ASP A 974 16.92 16.89 -10.48
CA ASP A 974 16.39 15.74 -11.21
C ASP A 974 16.07 16.10 -12.69
N SER A 975 15.82 17.38 -12.98
CA SER A 975 15.63 17.91 -14.35
C SER A 975 16.91 17.90 -15.19
N PHE A 976 18.08 17.90 -14.57
CA PHE A 976 19.38 17.75 -15.27
C PHE A 976 19.85 16.30 -15.35
N SER A 977 19.10 15.35 -14.77
CA SER A 977 19.49 13.94 -14.76
C SER A 977 19.33 13.27 -16.14
N LEU A 978 20.34 12.53 -16.57
CA LEU A 978 20.30 11.73 -17.79
C LEU A 978 19.52 10.42 -17.64
N ALA A 979 19.31 9.93 -16.41
CA ALA A 979 18.66 8.65 -16.14
C ALA A 979 17.13 8.75 -16.22
N GLU A 980 16.49 7.91 -17.03
CA GLU A 980 15.04 7.72 -17.01
C GLU A 980 14.67 6.67 -15.95
N LYS A 981 14.27 7.13 -14.76
CA LYS A 981 13.85 6.25 -13.67
C LYS A 981 12.32 6.08 -13.69
N GLN A 982 11.85 4.85 -13.82
CA GLN A 982 10.46 4.54 -13.49
C GLN A 982 10.28 4.60 -11.98
N LEU A 983 9.48 5.57 -11.51
CA LEU A 983 9.22 5.74 -10.09
C LEU A 983 8.09 4.79 -9.65
N GLY A 984 8.31 4.11 -8.52
CA GLY A 984 7.38 3.16 -7.91
C GLY A 984 6.94 3.58 -6.51
N LYS A 985 6.16 2.72 -5.86
CA LYS A 985 5.58 2.95 -4.52
C LYS A 985 6.63 3.21 -3.41
N HIS A 986 7.86 2.74 -3.59
CA HIS A 986 8.94 2.86 -2.59
C HIS A 986 9.87 4.05 -2.85
N ASP A 987 9.62 4.83 -3.90
CA ASP A 987 10.41 6.04 -4.14
C ASP A 987 10.01 7.17 -3.18
N PRO A 988 10.96 8.02 -2.79
CA PRO A 988 10.70 9.17 -1.91
C PRO A 988 9.57 10.07 -2.43
N THR A 989 8.69 10.52 -1.54
CA THR A 989 7.51 11.33 -1.86
C THR A 989 7.84 12.62 -2.61
N ASN A 990 8.97 13.26 -2.29
CA ASN A 990 9.45 14.44 -3.00
C ASN A 990 9.73 14.18 -4.50
N LYS A 991 10.18 12.97 -4.86
CA LYS A 991 10.37 12.57 -6.27
C LYS A 991 9.05 12.25 -6.95
N LEU A 992 8.12 11.61 -6.25
CA LEU A 992 6.79 11.33 -6.77
C LEU A 992 6.00 12.61 -7.08
N LEU A 993 6.19 13.65 -6.27
CA LEU A 993 5.44 14.91 -6.35
C LEU A 993 5.66 15.67 -7.67
N TYR A 994 6.89 15.63 -8.21
CA TYR A 994 7.26 16.30 -9.49
C TYR A 994 7.50 15.33 -10.65
N ALA A 995 7.31 14.02 -10.45
CA ALA A 995 7.62 12.96 -11.42
C ALA A 995 7.13 13.25 -12.86
N LYS A 996 5.90 13.76 -12.98
CA LYS A 996 5.28 14.06 -14.27
C LYS A 996 5.91 15.27 -14.98
N ASP A 997 6.45 16.23 -14.23
CA ASP A 997 6.99 17.47 -14.77
C ASP A 997 8.47 17.31 -15.19
N ILE A 998 9.22 16.45 -14.49
CA ILE A 998 10.66 16.22 -14.74
C ILE A 998 10.95 15.84 -16.20
N SER A 999 10.09 15.04 -16.83
CA SER A 999 10.29 14.64 -18.23
C SER A 999 10.28 15.82 -19.20
N LYS A 1000 9.41 16.80 -18.94
CA LYS A 1000 9.33 18.06 -19.70
C LYS A 1000 10.57 18.93 -19.41
N TYR A 1001 10.93 19.10 -18.15
CA TYR A 1001 12.10 19.91 -17.78
C TYR A 1001 13.41 19.35 -18.33
N LYS A 1002 13.58 18.03 -18.38
CA LYS A 1002 14.74 17.39 -19.03
C LYS A 1002 14.88 17.76 -20.51
N GLN A 1003 13.75 17.89 -21.23
CA GLN A 1003 13.77 18.32 -22.62
C GLN A 1003 14.16 19.81 -22.73
N GLU A 1004 13.60 20.66 -21.87
CA GLU A 1004 13.95 22.09 -21.81
C GLU A 1004 15.44 22.29 -21.48
N VAL A 1005 16.00 21.55 -20.51
CA VAL A 1005 17.43 21.60 -20.15
C VAL A 1005 18.33 21.15 -21.31
N ARG A 1006 17.97 20.05 -22.01
CA ARG A 1006 18.71 19.60 -23.20
C ARG A 1006 18.70 20.67 -24.29
N ALA A 1007 17.57 21.34 -24.49
CA ALA A 1007 17.45 22.44 -25.44
C ALA A 1007 18.31 23.64 -25.03
N TYR A 1008 18.33 23.99 -23.74
CA TYR A 1008 19.17 25.05 -23.18
C TYR A 1008 20.66 24.79 -23.42
N TYR A 1009 21.18 23.61 -23.03
CA TYR A 1009 22.59 23.29 -23.27
C TYR A 1009 22.97 23.27 -24.74
N LYS A 1010 22.06 22.81 -25.61
CA LYS A 1010 22.25 22.89 -27.05
C LYS A 1010 22.31 24.34 -27.52
N GLN A 1011 21.39 25.19 -27.07
CA GLN A 1011 21.34 26.60 -27.45
C GLN A 1011 22.60 27.36 -27.00
N VAL A 1012 23.10 27.13 -25.80
CA VAL A 1012 24.35 27.77 -25.31
C VAL A 1012 25.54 27.31 -26.15
N ARG A 1013 25.61 26.02 -26.50
CA ARG A 1013 26.68 25.48 -27.36
C ARG A 1013 26.63 26.09 -28.77
N ASP A 1014 25.44 26.21 -29.33
CA ASP A 1014 25.24 26.69 -30.70
C ASP A 1014 25.42 28.24 -30.82
N GLN A 1015 25.58 28.97 -29.71
CA GLN A 1015 25.96 30.39 -29.70
C GLN A 1015 27.42 30.58 -30.14
N PRO A 1016 27.77 31.74 -30.76
CA PRO A 1016 29.14 32.05 -31.12
C PRO A 1016 30.05 32.10 -29.87
N PRO A 1017 31.31 31.65 -29.99
CA PRO A 1017 32.27 31.72 -28.88
C PRO A 1017 32.55 33.19 -28.53
N ILE A 1018 32.73 33.46 -27.23
CA ILE A 1018 33.05 34.81 -26.75
C ILE A 1018 34.54 35.08 -26.99
N ASN A 1019 34.85 36.27 -27.54
CA ASN A 1019 36.23 36.67 -27.74
C ASN A 1019 36.95 36.83 -26.38
N SER A 1020 38.17 36.29 -26.24
CA SER A 1020 38.94 36.40 -25.00
C SER A 1020 39.15 37.85 -24.53
N SER A 1021 39.26 38.80 -25.46
CA SER A 1021 39.36 40.23 -25.11
C SER A 1021 38.05 40.79 -24.54
N GLU A 1022 36.91 40.41 -25.13
CA GLU A 1022 35.57 40.83 -24.70
C GLU A 1022 35.25 40.26 -23.31
N PHE A 1023 35.58 38.99 -23.07
CA PHE A 1023 35.38 38.38 -21.77
C PHE A 1023 36.28 38.98 -20.68
N LYS A 1024 37.53 39.31 -21.00
CA LYS A 1024 38.42 40.01 -20.07
C LYS A 1024 37.89 41.40 -19.72
N GLU A 1025 37.30 42.12 -20.68
CA GLU A 1025 36.66 43.41 -20.43
C GLU A 1025 35.48 43.26 -19.47
N PHE A 1026 34.59 42.28 -19.69
CA PHE A 1026 33.52 41.95 -18.75
C PHE A 1026 34.03 41.67 -17.33
N LEU A 1027 35.09 40.88 -17.18
CA LEU A 1027 35.69 40.60 -15.87
C LEU A 1027 36.30 41.85 -15.23
N HIS A 1028 36.89 42.74 -16.03
CA HIS A 1028 37.48 43.97 -15.53
C HIS A 1028 36.40 44.96 -15.06
N GLU A 1029 35.26 45.02 -15.76
CA GLU A 1029 34.09 45.79 -15.33
C GLU A 1029 33.54 45.27 -14.00
N GLU A 1030 33.41 43.94 -13.84
CA GLU A 1030 32.94 43.34 -12.58
C GLU A 1030 33.94 43.55 -11.42
N SER A 1031 35.25 43.47 -11.66
CA SER A 1031 36.27 43.85 -10.66
C SER A 1031 36.13 45.31 -10.23
N LYS A 1032 36.02 46.22 -11.20
CA LYS A 1032 35.94 47.66 -10.95
C LYS A 1032 34.67 48.05 -10.18
N LYS A 1033 33.55 47.37 -10.45
CA LYS A 1033 32.26 47.59 -9.77
C LYS A 1033 32.32 47.29 -8.27
N HIS A 1034 33.28 46.47 -7.85
CA HIS A 1034 33.34 45.90 -6.50
C HIS A 1034 34.69 46.08 -5.79
N GLU A 1035 35.61 46.87 -6.36
CA GLU A 1035 37.01 47.09 -5.91
C GLU A 1035 37.14 47.53 -4.44
N ASN A 1036 36.09 48.10 -3.83
CA ASN A 1036 36.11 48.62 -2.46
C ASN A 1036 35.17 47.90 -1.47
N GLU A 1037 34.55 46.80 -1.89
CA GLU A 1037 33.56 46.07 -1.07
C GLU A 1037 34.23 45.22 0.03
N PHE A 1038 35.44 44.72 -0.23
CA PHE A 1038 36.14 43.79 0.65
C PHE A 1038 37.44 44.35 1.23
N ASN A 1039 37.82 43.79 2.38
CA ASN A 1039 39.11 44.03 3.04
C ASN A 1039 40.13 42.97 2.60
N GLU A 1040 40.85 43.25 1.51
CA GLU A 1040 41.89 42.37 0.98
C GLU A 1040 42.98 42.06 2.02
N SER A 1041 43.38 43.06 2.83
CA SER A 1041 44.42 42.91 3.85
C SER A 1041 44.05 41.87 4.90
N ALA A 1042 42.79 41.86 5.35
CA ALA A 1042 42.30 40.85 6.30
C ALA A 1042 42.33 39.43 5.69
N ALA A 1043 41.92 39.30 4.43
CA ALA A 1043 41.96 38.01 3.73
C ALA A 1043 43.40 37.49 3.54
N LEU A 1044 44.33 38.39 3.19
CA LEU A 1044 45.75 38.07 3.05
C LEU A 1044 46.38 37.62 4.38
N TRP A 1045 45.99 38.26 5.50
CA TRP A 1045 46.42 37.86 6.84
C TRP A 1045 45.97 36.45 7.20
N GLU A 1046 44.70 36.11 6.91
CA GLU A 1046 44.20 34.76 7.13
C GLU A 1046 44.85 33.73 6.19
N LEU A 1047 45.17 34.10 4.94
CA LEU A 1047 45.92 33.23 4.02
C LEU A 1047 47.35 32.98 4.51
N TYR A 1048 48.01 33.99 5.07
CA TYR A 1048 49.37 33.85 5.61
C TYR A 1048 49.44 32.75 6.68
N LYS A 1049 48.40 32.58 7.52
CA LYS A 1049 48.37 31.50 8.52
C LYS A 1049 48.50 30.11 7.89
N TYR A 1050 47.89 29.88 6.72
CA TYR A 1050 48.06 28.63 5.98
C TYR A 1050 49.46 28.52 5.35
N MET A 1051 49.98 29.62 4.81
CA MET A 1051 51.34 29.67 4.27
C MET A 1051 52.40 29.38 5.34
N GLN A 1052 52.23 29.92 6.55
CA GLN A 1052 53.13 29.70 7.67
C GLN A 1052 53.05 28.25 8.17
N ARG A 1053 51.83 27.69 8.26
CA ARG A 1053 51.59 26.33 8.75
C ARG A 1053 52.18 25.25 7.84
N TYR A 1054 52.17 25.46 6.53
CA TYR A 1054 52.62 24.48 5.51
C TYR A 1054 53.81 25.00 4.70
N PHE A 1055 54.64 25.85 5.31
CA PHE A 1055 55.69 26.58 4.62
C PHE A 1055 56.72 25.67 3.94
N ASP A 1056 57.13 24.59 4.63
CA ASP A 1056 58.15 23.67 4.14
C ASP A 1056 57.64 22.84 2.96
N GLU A 1057 56.36 22.44 3.00
CA GLU A 1057 55.69 21.71 1.91
C GLU A 1057 55.48 22.60 0.69
N ILE A 1058 55.10 23.86 0.89
CA ILE A 1058 54.98 24.86 -0.20
C ILE A 1058 56.34 25.09 -0.87
N LYS A 1059 57.40 25.25 -0.06
CA LYS A 1059 58.76 25.43 -0.58
C LYS A 1059 59.23 24.21 -1.38
N LEU A 1060 58.99 23.00 -0.86
CA LEU A 1060 59.31 21.75 -1.56
C LEU A 1060 58.56 21.65 -2.89
N LYS A 1061 57.28 22.03 -2.93
CA LYS A 1061 56.47 21.99 -4.16
C LYS A 1061 56.96 22.99 -5.21
N LEU A 1062 57.36 24.20 -4.77
CA LEU A 1062 57.99 25.20 -5.62
C LEU A 1062 59.31 24.70 -6.22
N ASP A 1063 60.11 23.97 -5.44
CA ASP A 1063 61.35 23.35 -5.93
C ASP A 1063 61.05 22.29 -7.01
N GLN A 1064 60.04 21.45 -6.81
CA GLN A 1064 59.62 20.43 -7.79
C GLN A 1064 59.09 21.04 -9.09
N ASN A 1065 58.38 22.17 -9.01
CA ASN A 1065 57.79 22.85 -10.16
C ASN A 1065 58.77 23.78 -10.90
N GLY A 1066 60.06 23.79 -10.53
CA GLY A 1066 61.09 24.57 -11.22
C GLY A 1066 61.01 26.07 -10.99
N ALA A 1067 60.51 26.52 -9.83
CA ALA A 1067 60.39 27.94 -9.53
C ALA A 1067 61.74 28.68 -9.57
N PRO A 1068 61.80 29.91 -10.13
CA PRO A 1068 62.99 30.76 -10.11
C PRO A 1068 63.51 31.01 -8.68
N MET A 1069 64.82 31.23 -8.54
CA MET A 1069 65.43 31.52 -7.24
C MET A 1069 64.83 32.78 -6.60
N GLU A 1070 64.54 33.81 -7.41
CA GLU A 1070 63.88 35.05 -7.01
C GLU A 1070 62.54 34.82 -6.30
N LEU A 1071 61.71 33.89 -6.79
CA LEU A 1071 60.41 33.58 -6.20
C LEU A 1071 60.54 32.91 -4.83
N LYS A 1072 61.59 32.10 -4.64
CA LYS A 1072 61.90 31.45 -3.36
C LYS A 1072 62.43 32.45 -2.34
N GLU A 1073 63.25 33.41 -2.78
CA GLU A 1073 63.70 34.53 -1.96
C GLU A 1073 62.53 35.43 -1.55
N GLN A 1074 61.59 35.71 -2.47
CA GLN A 1074 60.37 36.45 -2.15
C GLN A 1074 59.51 35.73 -1.11
N LEU A 1075 59.32 34.41 -1.21
CA LEU A 1075 58.59 33.63 -0.20
C LEU A 1075 59.26 33.74 1.19
N GLN A 1076 60.59 33.65 1.25
CA GLN A 1076 61.33 33.82 2.51
C GLN A 1076 61.23 35.25 3.05
N HIS A 1077 61.29 36.24 2.18
CA HIS A 1077 61.14 37.64 2.53
C HIS A 1077 59.75 37.92 3.14
N VAL A 1078 58.68 37.44 2.51
CA VAL A 1078 57.31 37.56 3.05
C VAL A 1078 57.21 36.94 4.45
N LYS A 1079 57.76 35.72 4.65
CA LYS A 1079 57.79 35.09 5.98
C LYS A 1079 58.50 35.97 7.01
N SER A 1080 59.67 36.52 6.67
CA SER A 1080 60.42 37.40 7.59
C SER A 1080 59.64 38.66 7.98
N LEU A 1081 58.90 39.26 7.05
CA LEU A 1081 58.09 40.46 7.29
C LEU A 1081 56.93 40.17 8.27
N PHE A 1082 56.20 39.07 8.07
CA PHE A 1082 55.11 38.69 8.97
C PHE A 1082 55.59 38.18 10.33
N ASP A 1083 56.70 37.43 10.38
CA ASP A 1083 57.27 36.97 11.65
C ASP A 1083 57.83 38.14 12.47
N SER A 1084 58.31 39.22 11.82
CA SER A 1084 58.75 40.44 12.50
C SER A 1084 57.61 41.22 13.18
N LEU A 1085 56.40 41.16 12.62
CA LEU A 1085 55.19 41.77 13.20
C LEU A 1085 54.74 41.04 14.48
N ASN A 1086 54.89 39.71 14.54
CA ASN A 1086 54.63 38.92 15.75
C ASN A 1086 55.63 39.21 16.89
N CYS A 1087 56.79 39.80 16.59
CA CYS A 1087 57.82 40.16 17.57
C CYS A 1087 57.68 41.58 18.15
N SER A 1088 56.68 42.37 17.72
CA SER A 1088 56.42 43.69 18.31
C SER A 1088 55.07 43.70 19.05
N TRP A 1089 55.16 43.91 20.37
CA TRP A 1089 54.10 44.15 21.38
C TRP A 1089 53.56 42.92 22.14
N ASN A 1090 54.12 42.74 23.35
CA ASN A 1090 53.40 42.34 24.57
C ASN A 1090 52.53 43.49 25.06
#